data_AF-A0A165AXA3-F1
#
_entry.id   AF-A0A165AXA3-F1
#
_cell.length_a   1.000
_cell.length_b   1.000
_cell.length_c   1.000
_cell.angle_alpha   90.00
_cell.angle_beta   90.00
_cell.angle_gamma   90.00
#
_symmetry.space_group_name_H-M   'P 1'
#
loop_
_entity.id
_entity.type
_entity.pdbx_description
1 polymer ?
#
loop_
_entity_poly.entity_id
_entity_poly.type
_entity_poly.pdbx_seq_one_letter_code
_entity_poly.pdbx_strand_id
1 'polypeptide(L)'
;MCEADSITVDPHKSGYVPYPAGGLCYKDERSKFLITWTGPYIDGGAGDVESMGVYGLEGSKPGAAPVAVYISNEVIGLHRGGYGALLGEAMFTSVKMYSQWATMSLDSDVLVVTPFIMLPAEREGKSEGEIDEQRRYIKEFITDRPNNELVKDEKAMALVKQMGSDMSINAFACNFRVSRDGPLNTDVAEASYLNARIIERLSVSRVDDDARKKPMMLMGTELEKERYGECLKAFKKRLGLDENDEAPLAGLCNVSMTPFPTAGNFVRELADAFRKVAEEEVQNCWRCIQASAAVHSFIMQGTDKIYLTYLPMFNVGNYRQQLIVSAELPRHAALAYMQAQKASPEAIFTVHTSNKALLASILHERRCTVDIHQGLPIIHGINAEKNGLSLTNVELNNITVIKHTSLAPRHLGQKYPPLMPFFLYGNDKQQHIDHVLLKNPNAQLSAPSVVLQVDPMSINAELREGDIVILNDIREVATQPYGRSHHPDFFAPGRTFDISIYTDPFRDQHGIEPLHIHTLFDKLDLDQPKARGKLTLGNSVYVDDMHLNRDTVPELCITPKEQLTRDQLLLSVTEDYQTITEDITRVSSHSNALAAPDIEQHFLQMSYLPEKYALQRTSSLVEAAEAVHVSRFAMRQPSDGYSRVMAMRQGWKDAFNKALVEHEVRSANV
;
A
#
# COMPACT_ATOMS: atom_id res chain seq x y z
N MET A 1 3.52 -31.55 28.92
CA MET A 1 2.28 -30.77 29.18
C MET A 1 1.78 -30.93 30.62
N CYS A 2 1.65 -32.15 31.16
CA CYS A 2 1.15 -32.37 32.54
C CYS A 2 2.02 -31.81 33.68
N GLU A 3 3.19 -31.24 33.37
CA GLU A 3 4.06 -30.60 34.34
C GLU A 3 3.71 -29.14 34.63
N ALA A 4 3.05 -28.44 33.68
CA ALA A 4 2.67 -27.04 33.80
C ALA A 4 1.64 -26.84 34.93
N ASP A 5 1.74 -25.73 35.66
CA ASP A 5 0.82 -25.41 36.78
C ASP A 5 -0.61 -25.14 36.31
N SER A 6 -0.74 -24.56 35.12
CA SER A 6 -2.02 -24.32 34.46
C SER A 6 -1.91 -24.40 32.93
N ILE A 7 -3.00 -24.76 32.26
CA ILE A 7 -3.11 -24.86 30.81
C ILE A 7 -4.37 -24.13 30.34
N THR A 8 -4.21 -23.19 29.42
CA THR A 8 -5.33 -22.63 28.66
C THR A 8 -5.60 -23.50 27.43
N VAL A 9 -6.86 -23.88 27.23
CA VAL A 9 -7.30 -24.68 26.09
C VAL A 9 -8.67 -24.17 25.63
N ASP A 10 -8.84 -24.01 24.32
CA ASP A 10 -10.03 -23.40 23.77
C ASP A 10 -10.83 -24.39 22.92
N PRO A 11 -11.93 -24.96 23.47
CA PRO A 11 -12.84 -25.79 22.69
C PRO A 11 -13.36 -25.13 21.42
N HIS A 12 -13.55 -23.80 21.41
CA HIS A 12 -13.97 -23.07 20.21
C HIS A 12 -12.88 -22.82 19.16
N LYS A 13 -11.67 -23.31 19.39
CA LYS A 13 -10.58 -23.37 18.39
C LYS A 13 -10.54 -24.79 17.83
N SER A 14 -9.55 -25.60 18.21
CA SER A 14 -9.38 -26.97 17.71
C SER A 14 -10.35 -28.00 18.28
N GLY A 15 -11.24 -27.61 19.19
CA GLY A 15 -12.30 -28.48 19.72
C GLY A 15 -13.57 -28.54 18.85
N TYR A 16 -13.68 -27.73 17.79
CA TYR A 16 -14.86 -27.68 16.90
C TYR A 16 -16.17 -27.34 17.63
N VAL A 17 -16.10 -26.67 18.78
CA VAL A 17 -17.28 -26.17 19.51
C VAL A 17 -17.59 -24.73 19.05
N PRO A 18 -18.85 -24.32 18.90
CA PRO A 18 -19.16 -22.92 18.58
C PRO A 18 -18.69 -21.94 19.65
N TYR A 19 -18.40 -20.69 19.25
CA TYR A 19 -18.15 -19.61 20.20
C TYR A 19 -19.41 -19.30 21.04
N PRO A 20 -19.26 -18.90 22.32
CA PRO A 20 -18.03 -18.85 23.12
C PRO A 20 -17.76 -20.15 23.91
N ALA A 21 -16.51 -20.63 23.91
CA ALA A 21 -16.05 -21.75 24.75
C ALA A 21 -14.52 -21.72 24.90
N GLY A 22 -14.03 -21.08 25.96
CA GLY A 22 -12.64 -21.14 26.42
C GLY A 22 -12.51 -21.98 27.69
N GLY A 23 -11.28 -22.37 28.05
CA GLY A 23 -11.03 -23.23 29.19
C GLY A 23 -9.67 -23.01 29.84
N LEU A 24 -9.64 -23.11 31.17
CA LEU A 24 -8.43 -23.08 31.98
C LEU A 24 -8.43 -24.29 32.90
N CYS A 25 -7.36 -25.09 32.83
CA CYS A 25 -7.15 -26.24 33.69
C CYS A 25 -6.01 -25.95 34.65
N TYR A 26 -6.23 -26.15 35.94
CA TYR A 26 -5.16 -26.15 36.93
C TYR A 26 -4.68 -27.59 37.15
N LYS A 27 -3.36 -27.79 37.24
CA LYS A 27 -2.78 -29.09 37.62
C LYS A 27 -3.17 -29.47 39.04
N ASP A 28 -3.22 -28.48 39.92
CA ASP A 28 -3.66 -28.61 41.30
C ASP A 28 -4.95 -27.79 41.48
N GLU A 29 -6.05 -28.47 41.81
CA GLU A 29 -7.34 -27.83 42.00
C GLU A 29 -7.30 -26.71 43.05
N ARG A 30 -6.43 -26.82 44.07
CA ARG A 30 -6.30 -25.83 45.14
C ARG A 30 -5.89 -24.45 44.62
N SER A 31 -5.25 -24.38 43.46
CA SER A 31 -4.88 -23.12 42.80
C SER A 31 -6.09 -22.24 42.47
N LYS A 32 -7.29 -22.82 42.31
CA LYS A 32 -8.53 -22.06 42.07
C LYS A 32 -8.90 -21.12 43.23
N PHE A 33 -8.43 -21.41 44.45
CA PHE A 33 -8.69 -20.56 45.62
C PHE A 33 -7.81 -19.31 45.68
N LEU A 34 -6.68 -19.26 44.96
CA LEU A 34 -5.77 -18.09 44.94
C LEU A 34 -6.42 -16.82 44.38
N ILE A 35 -7.49 -16.98 43.59
CA ILE A 35 -8.29 -15.88 43.04
C ILE A 35 -9.55 -15.60 43.86
N THR A 36 -9.67 -16.20 45.04
CA THR A 36 -10.76 -15.98 46.00
C THR A 36 -10.20 -15.44 47.31
N TRP A 37 -11.06 -14.82 48.13
CA TRP A 37 -10.72 -14.46 49.51
C TRP A 37 -11.09 -15.56 50.52
N THR A 38 -11.33 -16.78 50.03
CA THR A 38 -11.77 -17.94 50.81
C THR A 38 -10.72 -19.04 50.76
N GLY A 39 -10.52 -19.77 51.87
CA GLY A 39 -9.66 -20.96 51.89
C GLY A 39 -10.45 -22.24 51.52
N PRO A 40 -9.77 -23.33 51.15
CA PRO A 40 -10.43 -24.63 50.96
C PRO A 40 -10.99 -25.13 52.31
N TYR A 41 -12.32 -25.22 52.42
CA TYR A 41 -12.99 -25.75 53.62
C TYR A 41 -13.16 -27.27 53.51
N ILE A 42 -13.02 -27.98 54.64
CA ILE A 42 -13.30 -29.42 54.73
C ILE A 42 -14.83 -29.59 54.82
N ASP A 43 -15.45 -29.70 53.65
CA ASP A 43 -16.79 -30.21 53.32
C ASP A 43 -17.89 -30.12 54.41
N GLY A 44 -18.84 -29.19 54.23
CA GLY A 44 -20.13 -29.17 54.92
C GLY A 44 -21.17 -30.03 54.17
N GLY A 45 -20.92 -31.33 54.02
CA GLY A 45 -21.88 -32.38 53.66
C GLY A 45 -22.86 -32.16 52.50
N ALA A 46 -22.61 -32.82 51.36
CA ALA A 46 -23.56 -33.38 50.37
C ALA A 46 -24.78 -32.54 49.85
N GLY A 47 -24.98 -31.30 50.27
CA GLY A 47 -26.15 -30.47 49.94
C GLY A 47 -25.83 -29.14 49.26
N ASP A 48 -24.63 -28.59 49.44
CA ASP A 48 -24.19 -27.35 48.81
C ASP A 48 -23.17 -27.65 47.71
N VAL A 49 -23.62 -27.77 46.46
CA VAL A 49 -22.71 -27.76 45.30
C VAL A 49 -22.01 -26.41 45.28
N GLU A 50 -20.69 -26.38 45.51
CA GLU A 50 -19.91 -25.14 45.42
C GLU A 50 -20.19 -24.44 44.09
N SER A 51 -20.61 -23.17 44.15
CA SER A 51 -20.93 -22.41 42.94
C SER A 51 -19.68 -22.21 42.09
N MET A 52 -19.59 -22.91 40.96
CA MET A 52 -18.48 -22.77 39.99
C MET A 52 -18.32 -21.34 39.44
N GLY A 53 -19.27 -20.44 39.69
CA GLY A 53 -19.19 -19.02 39.34
C GLY A 53 -18.18 -18.21 40.15
N VAL A 54 -17.67 -18.73 41.28
CA VAL A 54 -16.74 -17.97 42.15
C VAL A 54 -15.26 -18.20 41.84
N TYR A 55 -14.95 -19.24 41.06
CA TYR A 55 -13.57 -19.67 40.77
C TYR A 55 -13.10 -19.21 39.37
N GLY A 56 -13.28 -17.94 39.05
CA GLY A 56 -12.87 -17.37 37.76
C GLY A 56 -13.00 -15.86 37.70
N LEU A 57 -12.65 -15.28 36.54
CA LEU A 57 -12.78 -13.84 36.29
C LEU A 57 -14.24 -13.41 36.02
N GLU A 58 -15.05 -14.31 35.48
CA GLU A 58 -16.45 -14.05 35.12
C GLU A 58 -17.41 -14.40 36.26
N GLY A 59 -18.58 -13.76 36.29
CA GLY A 59 -19.70 -14.11 37.17
C GLY A 59 -20.72 -15.00 36.47
N SER A 60 -21.85 -14.43 36.07
CA SER A 60 -22.88 -15.12 35.29
C SER A 60 -22.32 -15.61 33.95
N LYS A 61 -22.46 -16.91 33.69
CA LYS A 61 -21.97 -17.58 32.47
C LYS A 61 -22.98 -18.60 31.94
N PRO A 62 -23.07 -18.80 30.61
CA PRO A 62 -24.09 -19.63 30.01
C PRO A 62 -23.82 -21.11 30.28
N GLY A 63 -24.72 -21.79 31.00
CA GLY A 63 -24.64 -23.24 31.22
C GLY A 63 -24.67 -24.08 29.93
N ALA A 64 -25.14 -23.51 28.82
CA ALA A 64 -25.14 -24.18 27.51
C ALA A 64 -23.72 -24.42 26.94
N ALA A 65 -22.76 -23.54 27.22
CA ALA A 65 -21.39 -23.67 26.72
C ALA A 65 -20.68 -24.94 27.24
N PRO A 66 -20.60 -25.21 28.55
CA PRO A 66 -20.00 -26.46 29.05
C PRO A 66 -20.78 -27.70 28.62
N VAL A 67 -22.11 -27.62 28.42
CA VAL A 67 -22.89 -28.73 27.86
C VAL A 67 -22.49 -29.02 26.41
N ALA A 68 -22.28 -27.99 25.58
CA ALA A 68 -21.81 -28.17 24.20
C ALA A 68 -20.42 -28.83 24.16
N VAL A 69 -19.50 -28.40 25.03
CA VAL A 69 -18.15 -29.00 25.17
C VAL A 69 -18.26 -30.45 25.66
N TYR A 70 -19.10 -30.72 26.66
CA TYR A 70 -19.33 -32.07 27.18
C TYR A 70 -19.83 -33.00 26.08
N ILE A 71 -20.88 -32.61 25.35
CA ILE A 71 -21.42 -33.41 24.23
C ILE A 71 -20.34 -33.65 23.18
N SER A 72 -19.54 -32.64 22.83
CA SER A 72 -18.45 -32.79 21.87
C SER A 72 -17.41 -33.81 22.34
N ASN A 73 -16.99 -33.74 23.61
CA ASN A 73 -16.05 -34.67 24.22
C ASN A 73 -16.58 -36.11 24.25
N GLU A 74 -17.86 -36.31 24.59
CA GLU A 74 -18.48 -37.64 24.67
C GLU A 74 -18.72 -38.25 23.28
N VAL A 75 -19.12 -37.43 22.29
CA VAL A 75 -19.44 -37.90 20.93
C VAL A 75 -18.18 -38.14 20.10
N ILE A 76 -17.22 -37.20 20.14
CA ILE A 76 -15.99 -37.30 19.36
C ILE A 76 -14.96 -38.18 20.11
N GLY A 77 -14.85 -38.05 21.43
CA GLY A 77 -13.92 -38.79 22.27
C GLY A 77 -12.55 -38.11 22.39
N LEU A 78 -12.10 -37.84 23.63
CA LEU A 78 -10.78 -37.30 23.97
C LEU A 78 -9.67 -38.36 23.90
N HIS A 79 -9.56 -39.06 22.76
CA HIS A 79 -8.60 -40.13 22.53
C HIS A 79 -8.17 -40.22 21.06
N ARG A 80 -7.22 -41.12 20.76
CA ARG A 80 -6.64 -41.28 19.42
C ARG A 80 -7.67 -41.60 18.33
N GLY A 81 -8.67 -42.44 18.61
CA GLY A 81 -9.73 -42.77 17.65
C GLY A 81 -10.83 -41.70 17.51
N GLY A 82 -10.71 -40.60 18.24
CA GLY A 82 -11.72 -39.55 18.35
C GLY A 82 -11.16 -38.24 17.83
N TYR A 83 -10.93 -37.28 18.73
CA TYR A 83 -10.24 -36.03 18.39
C TYR A 83 -8.86 -36.29 17.76
N GLY A 84 -8.15 -37.35 18.16
CA GLY A 84 -6.88 -37.70 17.52
C GLY A 84 -7.03 -38.04 16.03
N ALA A 85 -8.12 -38.69 15.63
CA ALA A 85 -8.41 -39.01 14.24
C ALA A 85 -8.86 -37.74 13.49
N LEU A 86 -9.79 -36.98 14.06
CA LEU A 86 -10.28 -35.72 13.50
C LEU A 86 -9.15 -34.70 13.24
N LEU A 87 -8.33 -34.46 14.27
CA LEU A 87 -7.18 -33.55 14.17
C LEU A 87 -6.07 -34.13 13.30
N GLY A 88 -5.92 -35.46 13.28
CA GLY A 88 -4.99 -36.15 12.37
C GLY A 88 -5.33 -35.90 10.90
N GLU A 89 -6.60 -35.98 10.52
CA GLU A 89 -7.07 -35.65 9.17
C GLU A 89 -6.88 -34.16 8.85
N ALA A 90 -7.17 -33.25 9.79
CA ALA A 90 -6.92 -31.82 9.61
C ALA A 90 -5.41 -31.50 9.45
N MET A 91 -4.54 -32.17 10.20
CA MET A 91 -3.08 -32.08 10.05
C MET A 91 -2.63 -32.62 8.69
N PHE A 92 -3.22 -33.73 8.23
CA PHE A 92 -2.94 -34.25 6.90
C PHE A 92 -3.34 -33.25 5.80
N THR A 93 -4.49 -32.58 5.93
CA THR A 93 -4.84 -31.42 5.08
C THR A 93 -3.81 -30.33 5.14
N SER A 94 -3.34 -29.97 6.33
CA SER A 94 -2.32 -28.93 6.49
C SER A 94 -1.05 -29.28 5.72
N VAL A 95 -0.57 -30.53 5.78
CA VAL A 95 0.61 -30.96 5.03
C VAL A 95 0.35 -31.00 3.52
N LYS A 96 -0.84 -31.39 3.07
CA LYS A 96 -1.22 -31.33 1.65
C LYS A 96 -1.25 -29.89 1.13
N MET A 97 -1.82 -28.94 1.87
CA MET A 97 -1.74 -27.51 1.53
C MET A 97 -0.30 -27.01 1.55
N TYR A 98 0.51 -27.38 2.55
CA TYR A 98 1.92 -27.03 2.60
C TYR A 98 2.68 -27.52 1.37
N SER A 99 2.40 -28.73 0.89
CA SER A 99 3.04 -29.26 -0.33
C SER A 99 2.72 -28.42 -1.57
N GLN A 100 1.52 -27.84 -1.66
CA GLN A 100 1.19 -26.86 -2.70
C GLN A 100 2.06 -25.61 -2.54
N TRP A 101 2.13 -25.02 -1.34
CA TRP A 101 2.95 -23.82 -1.08
C TRP A 101 4.45 -24.03 -1.36
N ALA A 102 4.97 -25.21 -1.02
CA ALA A 102 6.38 -25.56 -1.20
C ALA A 102 6.78 -25.84 -2.66
N THR A 103 5.81 -26.15 -3.52
CA THR A 103 6.06 -26.55 -4.92
C THR A 103 5.47 -25.60 -5.95
N MET A 104 4.65 -24.62 -5.54
CA MET A 104 3.96 -23.70 -6.43
C MET A 104 4.90 -22.91 -7.36
N SER A 105 6.10 -22.57 -6.88
CA SER A 105 7.11 -21.89 -7.69
C SER A 105 7.66 -22.71 -8.85
N LEU A 106 7.42 -24.03 -8.87
CA LEU A 106 7.76 -24.86 -10.04
C LEU A 106 6.76 -24.67 -11.19
N ASP A 107 5.55 -24.18 -10.89
CA ASP A 107 4.47 -24.00 -11.87
C ASP A 107 4.33 -22.54 -12.34
N SER A 108 5.22 -21.64 -11.90
CA SER A 108 5.15 -20.21 -12.24
C SER A 108 6.53 -19.66 -12.57
N ASP A 109 6.63 -18.99 -13.72
CA ASP A 109 7.86 -18.31 -14.13
C ASP A 109 8.05 -16.98 -13.40
N VAL A 110 7.00 -16.45 -12.76
CA VAL A 110 7.00 -15.08 -12.20
C VAL A 110 6.80 -15.04 -10.69
N LEU A 111 6.07 -16.01 -10.13
CA LEU A 111 5.71 -16.05 -8.71
C LEU A 111 6.64 -16.99 -7.93
N VAL A 112 7.21 -16.48 -6.84
CA VAL A 112 7.94 -17.27 -5.86
C VAL A 112 7.11 -17.39 -4.58
N VAL A 113 6.97 -18.59 -4.03
CA VAL A 113 6.25 -18.87 -2.80
C VAL A 113 7.19 -19.62 -1.87
N THR A 114 7.40 -19.08 -0.67
CA THR A 114 8.32 -19.68 0.31
C THR A 114 7.56 -19.96 1.60
N PRO A 115 7.37 -21.24 1.95
CA PRO A 115 6.85 -21.61 3.27
C PRO A 115 7.79 -21.19 4.38
N PHE A 116 7.22 -20.71 5.49
CA PHE A 116 7.97 -20.31 6.67
C PHE A 116 8.75 -21.48 7.26
N ILE A 117 8.13 -22.66 7.33
CA ILE A 117 8.81 -23.89 7.73
C ILE A 117 9.59 -24.46 6.55
N MET A 118 10.89 -24.66 6.77
CA MET A 118 11.84 -25.23 5.82
C MET A 118 11.51 -26.68 5.48
N LEU A 119 11.71 -27.04 4.21
CA LEU A 119 11.78 -28.43 3.78
C LEU A 119 12.95 -29.16 4.50
N PRO A 120 12.90 -30.50 4.63
CA PRO A 120 14.02 -31.26 5.21
C PRO A 120 15.37 -30.96 4.57
N ALA A 121 15.45 -30.88 3.23
CA ALA A 121 16.69 -30.55 2.53
C ALA A 121 17.22 -29.15 2.88
N GLU A 122 16.33 -28.17 3.06
CA GLU A 122 16.71 -26.82 3.52
C GLU A 122 17.27 -26.85 4.95
N ARG A 123 16.61 -27.57 5.87
CA ARG A 123 17.08 -27.71 7.27
C ARG A 123 18.44 -28.40 7.38
N GLU A 124 18.72 -29.33 6.48
CA GLU A 124 19.99 -30.05 6.38
C GLU A 124 21.10 -29.23 5.69
N GLY A 125 20.80 -28.02 5.20
CA GLY A 125 21.77 -27.18 4.51
C GLY A 125 22.20 -27.72 3.15
N LYS A 126 21.32 -28.43 2.45
CA LYS A 126 21.57 -28.98 1.10
C LYS A 126 21.70 -27.86 0.06
N SER A 127 22.25 -28.20 -1.10
CA SER A 127 22.38 -27.27 -2.22
C SER A 127 21.01 -26.90 -2.84
N GLU A 128 20.93 -25.77 -3.53
CA GLU A 128 19.69 -25.34 -4.22
C GLU A 128 19.17 -26.40 -5.20
N GLY A 129 20.07 -27.09 -5.91
CA GLY A 129 19.71 -28.18 -6.83
C GLY A 129 19.05 -29.38 -6.13
N GLU A 130 19.56 -29.77 -4.96
CA GLU A 130 18.98 -30.84 -4.13
C GLU A 130 17.64 -30.42 -3.50
N ILE A 131 17.51 -29.16 -3.09
CA ILE A 131 16.24 -28.60 -2.59
C ILE A 131 15.19 -28.63 -3.71
N ASP A 132 15.55 -28.23 -4.92
CA ASP A 132 14.66 -28.29 -6.08
C ASP A 132 14.31 -29.72 -6.49
N GLU A 133 15.24 -30.67 -6.37
CA GLU A 133 14.94 -32.09 -6.57
C GLU A 133 13.90 -32.58 -5.54
N GLN A 134 14.03 -32.19 -4.27
CA GLN A 134 13.03 -32.49 -3.24
C GLN A 134 11.67 -31.85 -3.55
N ARG A 135 11.63 -30.60 -4.03
CA ARG A 135 10.38 -29.94 -4.47
C ARG A 135 9.72 -30.69 -5.63
N ARG A 136 10.49 -31.11 -6.65
CA ARG A 136 9.97 -31.91 -7.78
C ARG A 136 9.43 -33.26 -7.31
N TYR A 137 10.13 -33.94 -6.41
CA TYR A 137 9.66 -35.19 -5.81
C TYR A 137 8.34 -34.99 -5.05
N ILE A 138 8.23 -33.92 -4.25
CA ILE A 138 6.97 -33.58 -3.54
C ILE A 138 5.85 -33.36 -4.55
N LYS A 139 6.09 -32.58 -5.61
CA LYS A 139 5.10 -32.29 -6.65
C LYS A 139 4.59 -33.57 -7.32
N GLU A 140 5.50 -34.46 -7.71
CA GLU A 140 5.18 -35.68 -8.44
C GLU A 140 4.50 -36.74 -7.56
N PHE A 141 5.00 -36.95 -6.32
CA PHE A 141 4.61 -38.11 -5.52
C PHE A 141 3.70 -37.79 -4.33
N ILE A 142 3.50 -36.51 -3.99
CA ILE A 142 2.75 -36.08 -2.80
C ILE A 142 1.63 -35.10 -3.15
N THR A 143 1.94 -33.97 -3.81
CA THR A 143 1.06 -32.79 -3.88
C THR A 143 -0.36 -33.09 -4.34
N ASP A 144 -0.52 -33.70 -5.51
CA ASP A 144 -1.84 -34.01 -6.09
C ASP A 144 -2.23 -35.49 -5.97
N ARG A 145 -1.46 -36.27 -5.21
CA ARG A 145 -1.70 -37.71 -5.06
C ARG A 145 -2.93 -38.00 -4.19
N PRO A 146 -3.84 -38.91 -4.61
CA PRO A 146 -4.97 -39.36 -3.79
C PRO A 146 -4.53 -39.96 -2.46
N ASN A 147 -5.27 -39.68 -1.39
CA ASN A 147 -4.89 -40.07 -0.02
C ASN A 147 -4.70 -41.57 0.14
N ASN A 148 -5.63 -42.37 -0.38
CA ASN A 148 -5.61 -43.83 -0.32
C ASN A 148 -4.40 -44.47 -1.02
N GLU A 149 -3.77 -43.75 -1.95
CA GLU A 149 -2.52 -44.15 -2.60
C GLU A 149 -1.30 -43.61 -1.86
N LEU A 150 -1.33 -42.33 -1.46
CA LEU A 150 -0.24 -41.68 -0.74
C LEU A 150 0.07 -42.40 0.59
N VAL A 151 -0.94 -42.79 1.36
CA VAL A 151 -0.74 -43.50 2.64
C VAL A 151 -0.08 -44.87 2.50
N LYS A 152 -0.09 -45.47 1.29
CA LYS A 152 0.56 -46.75 1.00
C LYS A 152 2.00 -46.59 0.53
N ASP A 153 2.42 -45.36 0.22
CA ASP A 153 3.80 -45.07 -0.19
C ASP A 153 4.63 -44.70 1.04
N GLU A 154 5.41 -45.67 1.53
CA GLU A 154 6.23 -45.50 2.74
C GLU A 154 7.26 -44.37 2.60
N LYS A 155 7.86 -44.22 1.41
CA LYS A 155 8.88 -43.20 1.15
C LYS A 155 8.25 -41.80 1.15
N ALA A 156 7.13 -41.64 0.45
CA ALA A 156 6.39 -40.38 0.42
C ALA A 156 5.85 -40.03 1.82
N MET A 157 5.29 -40.99 2.55
CA MET A 157 4.78 -40.76 3.91
C MET A 157 5.87 -40.45 4.93
N ALA A 158 7.09 -40.99 4.77
CA ALA A 158 8.23 -40.60 5.60
C ALA A 158 8.59 -39.12 5.41
N LEU A 159 8.44 -38.59 4.20
CA LEU A 159 8.63 -37.17 3.90
C LEU A 159 7.44 -36.33 4.40
N VAL A 160 6.19 -36.75 4.17
CA VAL A 160 4.96 -36.07 4.67
C VAL A 160 5.06 -35.79 6.17
N LYS A 161 5.54 -36.74 6.97
CA LYS A 161 5.69 -36.59 8.43
C LYS A 161 6.73 -35.54 8.86
N GLN A 162 7.56 -35.06 7.94
CA GLN A 162 8.62 -34.08 8.19
C GLN A 162 8.31 -32.72 7.57
N MET A 163 7.21 -32.59 6.81
CA MET A 163 6.80 -31.37 6.13
C MET A 163 5.67 -30.65 6.87
N GLY A 164 5.48 -29.37 6.58
CA GLY A 164 4.42 -28.57 7.17
C GLY A 164 4.79 -27.95 8.51
N SER A 165 3.86 -27.18 9.04
CA SER A 165 3.95 -26.61 10.38
C SER A 165 3.78 -27.68 11.46
N ASP A 166 4.33 -27.40 12.65
CA ASP A 166 4.25 -28.30 13.81
C ASP A 166 2.80 -28.63 14.17
N MET A 167 1.91 -27.65 13.96
CA MET A 167 0.45 -27.74 14.07
C MET A 167 -0.17 -27.18 12.79
N SER A 168 -1.50 -27.16 12.68
CA SER A 168 -2.18 -26.94 11.38
C SER A 168 -2.17 -25.52 10.80
N ILE A 169 -1.17 -24.69 11.15
CA ILE A 169 -1.03 -23.29 10.73
C ILE A 169 0.21 -23.14 9.84
N ASN A 170 0.01 -23.13 8.53
CA ASN A 170 1.07 -22.91 7.56
C ASN A 170 1.23 -21.41 7.30
N ALA A 171 2.34 -20.83 7.78
CA ALA A 171 2.76 -19.50 7.38
C ALA A 171 3.63 -19.57 6.12
N PHE A 172 3.49 -18.60 5.22
CA PHE A 172 4.29 -18.47 4.00
C PHE A 172 4.26 -17.02 3.52
N ALA A 173 5.14 -16.68 2.59
CA ALA A 173 5.10 -15.40 1.89
C ALA A 173 5.45 -15.59 0.42
N CYS A 174 5.07 -14.62 -0.38
CA CYS A 174 5.34 -14.55 -1.80
C CYS A 174 6.43 -13.52 -2.10
N ASN A 175 7.19 -13.79 -3.15
CA ASN A 175 8.05 -12.84 -3.84
C ASN A 175 7.81 -13.01 -5.35
N PHE A 176 8.45 -12.19 -6.18
CA PHE A 176 8.20 -12.21 -7.62
C PHE A 176 9.45 -11.83 -8.42
N ARG A 177 9.54 -12.28 -9.67
CA ARG A 177 10.56 -11.80 -10.60
C ARG A 177 10.17 -10.43 -11.14
N VAL A 178 11.13 -9.51 -11.26
CA VAL A 178 10.86 -8.12 -11.66
C VAL A 178 10.38 -7.97 -13.11
N SER A 179 10.54 -9.02 -13.93
CA SER A 179 9.97 -9.20 -15.27
C SER A 179 9.89 -10.69 -15.58
N ARG A 180 9.23 -11.07 -16.68
CA ARG A 180 9.38 -12.42 -17.24
C ARG A 180 10.86 -12.67 -17.53
N ASP A 181 11.37 -13.82 -17.10
CA ASP A 181 12.79 -14.21 -17.18
C ASP A 181 13.78 -13.27 -16.47
N GLY A 182 13.27 -12.32 -15.68
CA GLY A 182 14.07 -11.34 -14.95
C GLY A 182 14.66 -11.89 -13.64
N PRO A 183 15.52 -11.10 -12.98
CA PRO A 183 15.98 -11.44 -11.64
C PRO A 183 14.82 -11.44 -10.64
N LEU A 184 15.01 -12.14 -9.54
CA LEU A 184 14.10 -12.11 -8.39
C LEU A 184 14.13 -10.72 -7.76
N ASN A 185 12.96 -10.21 -7.34
CA ASN A 185 12.88 -8.98 -6.56
C ASN A 185 13.64 -9.14 -5.24
N THR A 186 14.44 -8.13 -4.89
CA THR A 186 15.19 -8.08 -3.62
C THR A 186 14.62 -7.06 -2.63
N ASP A 187 13.64 -6.26 -3.04
CA ASP A 187 13.01 -5.22 -2.22
C ASP A 187 11.99 -5.81 -1.25
N VAL A 188 12.20 -5.63 0.06
CA VAL A 188 11.27 -6.12 1.07
C VAL A 188 9.91 -5.42 0.97
N ALA A 189 9.89 -4.12 0.69
CA ALA A 189 8.65 -3.36 0.63
C ALA A 189 7.77 -3.80 -0.55
N GLU A 190 8.38 -4.08 -1.72
CA GLU A 190 7.62 -4.56 -2.89
C GLU A 190 7.07 -5.98 -2.69
N ALA A 191 7.84 -6.87 -2.04
CA ALA A 191 7.34 -8.18 -1.66
C ALA A 191 6.23 -8.07 -0.62
N SER A 192 6.39 -7.22 0.39
CA SER A 192 5.37 -6.94 1.40
C SER A 192 4.08 -6.41 0.75
N TYR A 193 4.19 -5.49 -0.22
CA TYR A 193 3.07 -4.98 -1.00
C TYR A 193 2.34 -6.11 -1.75
N LEU A 194 3.07 -7.00 -2.46
CA LEU A 194 2.46 -8.16 -3.13
C LEU A 194 1.64 -9.00 -2.15
N ASN A 195 2.21 -9.36 -1.00
CA ASN A 195 1.54 -10.20 0.00
C ASN A 195 0.28 -9.51 0.54
N ALA A 196 0.36 -8.22 0.91
CA ALA A 196 -0.76 -7.44 1.40
C ALA A 196 -1.91 -7.39 0.38
N ARG A 197 -1.59 -7.22 -0.91
CA ARG A 197 -2.57 -7.21 -2.01
C ARG A 197 -3.24 -8.56 -2.23
N ILE A 198 -2.48 -9.64 -2.15
CA ILE A 198 -3.04 -11.00 -2.20
C ILE A 198 -4.01 -11.21 -1.02
N ILE A 199 -3.66 -10.78 0.19
CA ILE A 199 -4.53 -10.87 1.36
C ILE A 199 -5.81 -10.07 1.14
N GLU A 200 -5.75 -8.84 0.65
CA GLU A 200 -6.93 -8.02 0.36
C GLU A 200 -7.87 -8.70 -0.65
N ARG A 201 -7.30 -9.31 -1.69
CA ARG A 201 -8.05 -10.09 -2.69
C ARG A 201 -8.65 -11.39 -2.15
N LEU A 202 -8.02 -11.99 -1.14
CA LEU A 202 -8.37 -13.30 -0.58
C LEU A 202 -8.83 -13.21 0.88
N SER A 203 -9.36 -12.06 1.30
CA SER A 203 -9.99 -11.88 2.61
C SER A 203 -11.22 -10.98 2.50
N VAL A 204 -12.02 -10.97 3.58
CA VAL A 204 -13.15 -10.06 3.77
C VAL A 204 -12.73 -9.08 4.84
N SER A 205 -12.29 -7.89 4.42
CA SER A 205 -11.76 -6.85 5.30
C SER A 205 -12.59 -5.58 5.29
N ARG A 206 -13.44 -5.42 4.26
CA ARG A 206 -14.34 -4.27 4.10
C ARG A 206 -15.81 -4.67 4.18
N VAL A 207 -16.68 -3.68 4.39
CA VAL A 207 -18.14 -3.88 4.50
C VAL A 207 -18.76 -4.24 3.14
N ASP A 208 -18.16 -3.78 2.06
CA ASP A 208 -18.55 -3.99 0.66
C ASP A 208 -17.90 -5.22 0.03
N ASP A 209 -17.00 -5.92 0.75
CA ASP A 209 -16.45 -7.19 0.28
C ASP A 209 -17.56 -8.25 0.22
N ASP A 210 -17.81 -8.80 -0.98
CA ASP A 210 -18.68 -9.96 -1.14
C ASP A 210 -17.88 -11.25 -0.99
N ALA A 211 -18.02 -11.91 0.16
CA ALA A 211 -17.40 -13.19 0.47
C ALA A 211 -17.59 -14.25 -0.64
N ARG A 212 -18.72 -14.23 -1.35
CA ARG A 212 -19.05 -15.22 -2.40
C ARG A 212 -18.24 -15.03 -3.68
N LYS A 213 -17.62 -13.85 -3.87
CA LYS A 213 -16.76 -13.56 -5.02
C LYS A 213 -15.29 -13.91 -4.77
N LYS A 214 -14.92 -14.22 -3.53
CA LYS A 214 -13.55 -14.58 -3.14
C LYS A 214 -13.39 -16.09 -3.38
N PRO A 215 -12.44 -16.54 -4.21
CA PRO A 215 -12.31 -17.96 -4.55
C PRO A 215 -11.76 -18.78 -3.37
N MET A 216 -11.09 -18.13 -2.42
CA MET A 216 -10.68 -18.70 -1.14
C MET A 216 -10.49 -17.59 -0.11
N MET A 217 -10.33 -17.98 1.16
CA MET A 217 -10.02 -17.06 2.26
C MET A 217 -8.69 -17.43 2.92
N LEU A 218 -7.82 -16.43 3.08
CA LEU A 218 -6.55 -16.51 3.79
C LEU A 218 -6.48 -15.42 4.86
N MET A 219 -5.61 -15.63 5.84
CA MET A 219 -5.29 -14.60 6.83
C MET A 219 -3.97 -13.93 6.49
N GLY A 220 -3.89 -12.63 6.75
CA GLY A 220 -2.65 -11.87 6.71
C GLY A 220 -1.98 -11.77 8.07
N THR A 221 -0.65 -11.62 8.06
CA THR A 221 0.14 -11.24 9.23
C THR A 221 1.26 -10.31 8.78
N GLU A 222 1.85 -9.58 9.73
CA GLU A 222 3.05 -8.77 9.50
C GLU A 222 4.19 -9.27 10.39
N LEU A 223 5.36 -9.44 9.78
CA LEU A 223 6.58 -9.88 10.44
C LEU A 223 7.50 -8.66 10.62
N GLU A 224 7.58 -8.17 11.86
CA GLU A 224 8.38 -7.00 12.25
C GLU A 224 9.69 -7.42 12.93
N LYS A 225 10.76 -6.64 12.73
CA LYS A 225 12.09 -6.91 13.32
C LYS A 225 12.03 -7.02 14.85
N GLU A 226 11.27 -6.16 15.50
CA GLU A 226 11.16 -6.08 16.97
C GLU A 226 10.59 -7.36 17.57
N ARG A 227 9.74 -8.08 16.82
CA ARG A 227 9.09 -9.32 17.27
C ARG A 227 9.82 -10.57 16.82
N TYR A 228 10.33 -10.58 15.59
CA TYR A 228 10.87 -11.79 14.95
C TYR A 228 12.40 -11.83 14.86
N GLY A 229 13.09 -10.69 14.94
CA GLY A 229 14.56 -10.62 14.94
C GLY A 229 15.22 -11.48 13.85
N GLU A 230 16.17 -12.32 14.25
CA GLU A 230 16.91 -13.24 13.35
C GLU A 230 16.02 -14.21 12.57
N CYS A 231 14.84 -14.54 13.09
CA CYS A 231 13.90 -15.41 12.38
C CYS A 231 13.38 -14.74 11.10
N LEU A 232 13.04 -13.45 11.17
CA LEU A 232 12.64 -12.68 10.00
C LEU A 232 13.80 -12.51 9.02
N LYS A 233 15.01 -12.26 9.52
CA LYS A 233 16.22 -12.16 8.70
C LYS A 233 16.44 -13.44 7.87
N ALA A 234 16.40 -14.60 8.52
CA ALA A 234 16.53 -15.88 7.84
C ALA A 234 15.40 -16.14 6.83
N PHE A 235 14.18 -15.71 7.15
CA PHE A 235 13.04 -15.89 6.24
C PHE A 235 13.13 -14.97 5.01
N LYS A 236 13.52 -13.71 5.16
CA LYS A 236 13.80 -12.78 4.05
C LYS A 236 14.85 -13.32 3.10
N LYS A 237 15.94 -13.85 3.65
CA LYS A 237 16.99 -14.51 2.86
C LYS A 237 16.44 -15.65 2.00
N ARG A 238 15.63 -16.54 2.59
CA ARG A 238 15.00 -17.67 1.88
C ARG A 238 14.03 -17.24 0.78
N LEU A 239 13.40 -16.07 0.94
CA LEU A 239 12.57 -15.43 -0.08
C LEU A 239 13.37 -14.73 -1.18
N GLY A 240 14.70 -14.61 -1.05
CA GLY A 240 15.56 -13.85 -1.97
C GLY A 240 15.51 -12.34 -1.77
N LEU A 241 15.08 -11.87 -0.60
CA LEU A 241 15.03 -10.46 -0.24
C LEU A 241 16.32 -10.03 0.50
N ASP A 242 16.55 -8.72 0.58
CA ASP A 242 17.62 -8.19 1.43
C ASP A 242 17.35 -8.55 2.90
N GLU A 243 18.20 -9.41 3.46
CA GLU A 243 18.11 -9.89 4.83
C GLU A 243 18.45 -8.81 5.87
N ASN A 244 19.14 -7.73 5.46
CA ASN A 244 19.52 -6.63 6.35
C ASN A 244 18.55 -5.44 6.30
N ASP A 245 17.60 -5.43 5.35
CA ASP A 245 16.52 -4.46 5.34
C ASP A 245 15.63 -4.70 6.57
N GLU A 246 15.39 -3.65 7.36
CA GLU A 246 14.63 -3.71 8.60
C GLU A 246 13.11 -3.56 8.39
N ALA A 247 12.67 -3.25 7.16
CA ALA A 247 11.25 -3.06 6.85
C ALA A 247 10.41 -4.29 7.21
N PRO A 248 9.16 -4.12 7.66
CA PRO A 248 8.27 -5.23 7.95
C PRO A 248 7.91 -6.00 6.67
N LEU A 249 7.69 -7.32 6.81
CA LEU A 249 7.26 -8.19 5.72
C LEU A 249 5.85 -8.71 5.99
N ALA A 250 4.90 -8.35 5.13
CA ALA A 250 3.59 -8.99 5.11
C ALA A 250 3.72 -10.45 4.68
N GLY A 251 2.99 -11.33 5.35
CA GLY A 251 2.95 -12.76 5.08
C GLY A 251 1.53 -13.32 5.17
N LEU A 252 1.33 -14.52 4.66
CA LEU A 252 0.06 -15.22 4.62
C LEU A 252 0.06 -16.40 5.58
N CYS A 253 -1.11 -16.66 6.16
CA CYS A 253 -1.36 -17.78 7.05
C CYS A 253 -2.54 -18.61 6.51
N ASN A 254 -2.27 -19.90 6.28
CA ASN A 254 -3.26 -20.92 5.98
C ASN A 254 -3.49 -21.82 7.21
N VAL A 255 -4.62 -21.62 7.88
CA VAL A 255 -5.05 -22.49 8.98
C VAL A 255 -5.95 -23.60 8.43
N SER A 256 -5.50 -24.84 8.58
CA SER A 256 -6.21 -26.02 8.09
C SER A 256 -6.95 -26.71 9.23
N MET A 257 -8.27 -26.53 9.26
CA MET A 257 -9.16 -27.24 10.20
C MET A 257 -10.14 -28.18 9.49
N THR A 258 -10.13 -28.22 8.15
CA THR A 258 -10.99 -29.13 7.41
C THR A 258 -10.41 -30.55 7.44
N PRO A 259 -11.19 -31.56 7.87
CA PRO A 259 -10.78 -32.96 7.80
C PRO A 259 -11.06 -33.58 6.41
N PHE A 260 -11.25 -32.76 5.37
CA PHE A 260 -11.58 -33.21 4.01
C PHE A 260 -10.50 -32.81 2.97
N PRO A 261 -9.25 -33.29 3.10
CA PRO A 261 -8.11 -32.80 2.31
C PRO A 261 -8.21 -32.97 0.79
N THR A 262 -8.84 -34.03 0.30
CA THR A 262 -8.82 -34.36 -1.14
C THR A 262 -10.19 -34.66 -1.71
N ALA A 263 -11.26 -34.33 -0.98
CA ALA A 263 -12.61 -34.48 -1.48
C ALA A 263 -12.75 -33.64 -2.77
N GLY A 264 -13.00 -34.27 -3.91
CA GLY A 264 -13.21 -33.59 -5.19
C GLY A 264 -12.06 -32.68 -5.65
N ASN A 265 -10.79 -33.03 -5.40
CA ASN A 265 -9.62 -32.19 -5.73
C ASN A 265 -9.56 -30.81 -5.05
N PHE A 266 -10.30 -30.62 -3.95
CA PHE A 266 -10.44 -29.34 -3.25
C PHE A 266 -9.14 -28.58 -2.99
N VAL A 267 -8.10 -29.24 -2.43
CA VAL A 267 -6.80 -28.59 -2.15
C VAL A 267 -6.14 -28.02 -3.41
N ARG A 268 -6.23 -28.73 -4.54
CA ARG A 268 -5.66 -28.28 -5.80
C ARG A 268 -6.43 -27.09 -6.36
N GLU A 269 -7.76 -27.12 -6.33
CA GLU A 269 -8.58 -26.00 -6.78
C GLU A 269 -8.29 -24.71 -5.99
N LEU A 270 -8.12 -24.83 -4.66
CA LEU A 270 -7.70 -23.71 -3.82
C LEU A 270 -6.32 -23.18 -4.20
N ALA A 271 -5.34 -24.07 -4.42
CA ALA A 271 -3.99 -23.68 -4.81
C ALA A 271 -3.93 -23.02 -6.20
N ASP A 272 -4.68 -23.54 -7.17
CA ASP A 272 -4.79 -22.96 -8.51
C ASP A 272 -5.47 -21.57 -8.47
N ALA A 273 -6.52 -21.42 -7.65
CA ALA A 273 -7.17 -20.14 -7.42
C ALA A 273 -6.23 -19.12 -6.77
N PHE A 274 -5.46 -19.54 -5.76
CA PHE A 274 -4.42 -18.72 -5.15
C PHE A 274 -3.40 -18.26 -6.19
N ARG A 275 -2.79 -19.21 -6.95
CA ARG A 275 -1.75 -18.90 -7.94
C ARG A 275 -2.25 -17.87 -8.93
N LYS A 276 -3.47 -18.05 -9.46
CA LYS A 276 -4.08 -17.09 -10.38
C LYS A 276 -4.13 -15.67 -9.80
N VAL A 277 -4.64 -15.52 -8.58
CA VAL A 277 -4.74 -14.21 -7.92
C VAL A 277 -3.35 -13.63 -7.65
N ALA A 278 -2.41 -14.45 -7.18
CA ALA A 278 -1.05 -14.01 -6.91
C ALA A 278 -0.34 -13.56 -8.19
N GLU A 279 -0.46 -14.27 -9.31
CA GLU A 279 0.10 -13.87 -10.60
C GLU A 279 -0.54 -12.62 -11.18
N GLU A 280 -1.85 -12.42 -11.00
CA GLU A 280 -2.53 -11.15 -11.32
C GLU A 280 -1.93 -9.99 -10.51
N GLU A 281 -1.70 -10.18 -9.19
CA GLU A 281 -1.08 -9.14 -8.36
C GLU A 281 0.41 -8.93 -8.67
N VAL A 282 1.15 -9.95 -9.15
CA VAL A 282 2.51 -9.75 -9.68
C VAL A 282 2.50 -8.80 -10.88
N GLN A 283 1.50 -8.88 -11.76
CA GLN A 283 1.37 -7.93 -12.87
C GLN A 283 1.10 -6.51 -12.36
N ASN A 284 0.34 -6.36 -11.27
CA ASN A 284 0.15 -5.07 -10.62
C ASN A 284 1.47 -4.55 -10.02
N CYS A 285 2.25 -5.41 -9.34
CA CYS A 285 3.58 -5.06 -8.86
C CYS A 285 4.52 -4.59 -9.97
N TRP A 286 4.48 -5.21 -11.16
CA TRP A 286 5.25 -4.71 -12.31
C TRP A 286 4.87 -3.29 -12.70
N ARG A 287 3.57 -2.93 -12.68
CA ARG A 287 3.13 -1.54 -12.90
C ARG A 287 3.64 -0.60 -11.81
N CYS A 288 3.78 -1.08 -10.58
CA CYS A 288 4.30 -0.32 -9.45
C CYS A 288 5.81 -0.06 -9.52
N ILE A 289 6.60 -0.93 -10.19
CA ILE A 289 8.07 -0.83 -10.19
C ILE A 289 8.69 -0.51 -11.56
N GLN A 290 8.05 -0.89 -12.66
CA GLN A 290 8.60 -0.70 -14.01
C GLN A 290 8.24 0.68 -14.54
N ALA A 291 9.24 1.35 -15.13
CA ALA A 291 9.01 2.56 -15.90
C ALA A 291 8.55 2.18 -17.32
N SER A 292 7.44 2.78 -17.76
CA SER A 292 6.87 2.68 -19.09
C SER A 292 6.45 4.07 -19.58
N ALA A 293 6.12 4.18 -20.86
CA ALA A 293 5.71 5.45 -21.44
C ALA A 293 4.40 5.96 -20.78
N ALA A 294 4.41 7.19 -20.28
CA ALA A 294 3.29 7.79 -19.56
C ALA A 294 3.10 9.27 -19.90
N VAL A 295 1.95 9.83 -19.51
CA VAL A 295 1.74 11.27 -19.55
C VAL A 295 2.34 11.88 -18.29
N HIS A 296 3.43 12.62 -18.45
CA HIS A 296 4.16 13.23 -17.34
C HIS A 296 3.59 14.61 -17.06
N SER A 297 3.29 14.89 -15.77
CA SER A 297 2.59 16.11 -15.36
C SER A 297 3.43 16.92 -14.37
N PHE A 298 3.39 18.24 -14.49
CA PHE A 298 4.18 19.17 -13.69
C PHE A 298 3.35 20.37 -13.27
N ILE A 299 3.64 20.94 -12.10
CA ILE A 299 3.24 22.30 -11.73
C ILE A 299 4.21 23.28 -12.37
N MET A 300 3.65 24.29 -13.06
CA MET A 300 4.40 25.33 -13.74
C MET A 300 4.59 26.56 -12.85
N GLN A 301 5.82 27.06 -12.78
CA GLN A 301 6.22 28.12 -11.87
C GLN A 301 7.21 29.07 -12.54
N GLY A 302 7.28 30.31 -12.03
CA GLY A 302 8.15 31.36 -12.57
C GLY A 302 7.56 31.99 -13.83
N THR A 303 7.95 33.23 -14.14
CA THR A 303 7.49 33.99 -15.32
C THR A 303 8.64 34.53 -16.16
N ASP A 304 9.79 34.81 -15.54
CA ASP A 304 11.01 35.20 -16.25
C ASP A 304 11.80 33.99 -16.74
N LYS A 305 11.90 32.96 -15.91
CA LYS A 305 12.38 31.62 -16.25
C LYS A 305 11.35 30.60 -15.76
N ILE A 306 11.06 29.60 -16.57
CA ILE A 306 10.09 28.57 -16.23
C ILE A 306 10.76 27.45 -15.43
N TYR A 307 10.13 27.10 -14.32
CA TYR A 307 10.45 25.96 -13.48
C TYR A 307 9.24 25.03 -13.46
N LEU A 308 9.49 23.73 -13.55
CA LEU A 308 8.47 22.69 -13.55
C LEU A 308 8.74 21.74 -12.39
N THR A 309 7.80 21.65 -11.47
CA THR A 309 7.83 20.68 -10.37
C THR A 309 6.99 19.48 -10.77
N TYR A 310 7.61 18.32 -10.88
CA TYR A 310 6.93 17.09 -11.24
C TYR A 310 5.88 16.72 -10.20
N LEU A 311 4.77 16.15 -10.66
CA LEU A 311 3.70 15.66 -9.82
C LEU A 311 3.89 14.15 -9.59
N PRO A 312 4.53 13.73 -8.48
CA PRO A 312 5.00 12.37 -8.30
C PRO A 312 3.92 11.44 -7.72
N MET A 313 4.22 10.14 -7.66
CA MET A 313 3.45 9.15 -6.89
C MET A 313 4.41 8.14 -6.26
N PHE A 314 4.13 7.67 -5.04
CA PHE A 314 4.98 6.69 -4.37
C PHE A 314 4.84 5.26 -4.91
N ASN A 315 3.68 4.90 -5.43
CA ASN A 315 3.32 3.50 -5.63
C ASN A 315 3.11 3.13 -7.11
N VAL A 316 3.44 4.03 -8.04
CA VAL A 316 3.30 3.81 -9.50
C VAL A 316 4.62 4.11 -10.19
N GLY A 317 5.21 3.10 -10.85
CA GLY A 317 6.59 3.11 -11.36
C GLY A 317 6.93 4.34 -12.20
N ASN A 318 6.01 4.72 -13.08
CA ASN A 318 6.14 5.85 -14.00
C ASN A 318 6.30 7.22 -13.31
N TYR A 319 5.89 7.34 -12.04
CA TYR A 319 5.85 8.60 -11.29
C TYR A 319 6.68 8.56 -10.00
N ARG A 320 7.46 7.50 -9.75
CA ARG A 320 8.22 7.23 -8.51
C ARG A 320 9.52 8.02 -8.37
N GLN A 321 9.46 9.30 -8.71
CA GLN A 321 10.60 10.20 -8.69
C GLN A 321 10.08 11.59 -8.36
N GLN A 322 10.78 12.34 -7.52
CA GLN A 322 10.53 13.76 -7.35
C GLN A 322 11.54 14.52 -8.21
N LEU A 323 11.04 15.43 -9.05
CA LEU A 323 11.83 16.07 -10.08
C LEU A 323 11.48 17.55 -10.19
N ILE A 324 12.50 18.40 -10.26
CA ILE A 324 12.39 19.82 -10.50
C ILE A 324 13.30 20.15 -11.68
N VAL A 325 12.74 20.73 -12.73
CA VAL A 325 13.50 21.14 -13.92
C VAL A 325 13.27 22.62 -14.23
N SER A 326 14.22 23.26 -14.88
CA SER A 326 13.96 24.50 -15.63
C SER A 326 13.86 24.21 -17.12
N ALA A 327 13.05 24.98 -17.83
CA ALA A 327 12.84 24.82 -19.26
C ALA A 327 12.47 26.15 -19.93
N GLU A 328 12.39 26.14 -21.26
CA GLU A 328 12.04 27.29 -22.08
C GLU A 328 10.79 27.01 -22.92
N LEU A 329 9.90 28.01 -22.97
CA LEU A 329 8.72 28.00 -23.81
C LEU A 329 8.88 28.93 -25.01
N PRO A 330 8.24 28.61 -26.15
CA PRO A 330 8.08 29.52 -27.26
C PRO A 330 7.46 30.84 -26.80
N ARG A 331 7.90 31.94 -27.42
CA ARG A 331 7.50 33.30 -27.02
C ARG A 331 5.98 33.48 -26.91
N HIS A 332 5.20 32.90 -27.81
CA HIS A 332 3.74 33.02 -27.79
C HIS A 332 3.12 32.33 -26.56
N ALA A 333 3.60 31.12 -26.21
CA ALA A 333 3.13 30.36 -25.07
C ALA A 333 3.55 31.02 -23.75
N ALA A 334 4.80 31.50 -23.67
CA ALA A 334 5.30 32.24 -22.51
C ALA A 334 4.48 33.52 -22.24
N LEU A 335 4.15 34.29 -23.29
CA LEU A 335 3.32 35.49 -23.17
C LEU A 335 1.90 35.17 -22.72
N ALA A 336 1.27 34.15 -23.29
CA ALA A 336 -0.07 33.72 -22.91
C ALA A 336 -0.13 33.26 -21.45
N TYR A 337 0.85 32.48 -21.01
CA TYR A 337 0.98 32.04 -19.62
C TYR A 337 1.19 33.22 -18.66
N MET A 338 2.10 34.15 -18.96
CA MET A 338 2.31 35.35 -18.13
C MET A 338 1.03 36.20 -18.01
N GLN A 339 0.27 36.34 -19.08
CA GLN A 339 -1.00 37.08 -19.06
C GLN A 339 -2.04 36.37 -18.20
N ALA A 340 -2.16 35.05 -18.32
CA ALA A 340 -3.08 34.24 -17.52
C ALA A 340 -2.71 34.28 -16.03
N GLN A 341 -1.42 34.11 -15.70
CA GLN A 341 -0.92 34.16 -14.32
C GLN A 341 -1.13 35.54 -13.67
N LYS A 342 -0.98 36.63 -14.44
CA LYS A 342 -1.31 37.97 -13.96
C LYS A 342 -2.81 38.16 -13.74
N ALA A 343 -3.65 37.55 -14.58
CA ALA A 343 -5.10 37.64 -14.47
C ALA A 343 -5.65 36.80 -13.30
N SER A 344 -5.01 35.68 -12.97
CA SER A 344 -5.39 34.77 -11.88
C SER A 344 -4.16 34.38 -11.03
N PRO A 345 -3.64 35.27 -10.16
CA PRO A 345 -2.42 35.02 -9.37
C PRO A 345 -2.49 33.84 -8.40
N GLU A 346 -3.69 33.43 -8.01
CA GLU A 346 -4.00 32.29 -7.14
C GLU A 346 -4.12 30.97 -7.90
N ALA A 347 -4.24 31.02 -9.23
CA ALA A 347 -4.43 29.82 -10.03
C ALA A 347 -3.16 28.94 -10.03
N ILE A 348 -3.39 27.64 -10.17
CA ILE A 348 -2.34 26.66 -10.43
C ILE A 348 -2.30 26.43 -11.94
N PHE A 349 -1.10 26.39 -12.51
CA PHE A 349 -0.90 26.05 -13.92
C PHE A 349 -0.13 24.74 -14.00
N THR A 350 -0.55 23.86 -14.89
CA THR A 350 0.08 22.55 -15.08
C THR A 350 0.52 22.33 -16.51
N VAL A 351 1.56 21.54 -16.65
CA VAL A 351 2.15 21.12 -17.93
C VAL A 351 2.07 19.61 -18.00
N HIS A 352 1.58 19.07 -19.12
CA HIS A 352 1.45 17.63 -19.34
C HIS A 352 2.09 17.27 -20.67
N THR A 353 2.81 16.16 -20.76
CA THR A 353 3.30 15.71 -22.07
C THR A 353 2.11 15.38 -22.98
N SER A 354 2.10 15.91 -24.20
CA SER A 354 0.96 15.73 -25.12
C SER A 354 0.78 14.27 -25.56
N ASN A 355 1.84 13.46 -25.43
CA ASN A 355 1.87 12.03 -25.70
C ASN A 355 2.55 11.27 -24.56
N LYS A 356 2.29 9.97 -24.48
CA LYS A 356 3.01 9.06 -23.58
C LYS A 356 4.47 8.97 -24.03
N ALA A 357 5.41 9.18 -23.10
CA ALA A 357 6.84 9.05 -23.34
C ALA A 357 7.54 8.52 -22.07
N LEU A 358 8.78 8.06 -22.18
CA LEU A 358 9.59 7.76 -21.01
C LEU A 358 10.17 9.07 -20.45
N LEU A 359 10.05 9.29 -19.14
CA LEU A 359 10.62 10.48 -18.49
C LEU A 359 12.14 10.60 -18.74
N ALA A 360 12.87 9.48 -18.68
CA ALA A 360 14.30 9.44 -18.97
C ALA A 360 14.62 9.94 -20.38
N SER A 361 13.81 9.58 -21.38
CA SER A 361 13.97 10.07 -22.76
C SER A 361 13.77 11.59 -22.85
N ILE A 362 12.76 12.13 -22.17
CA ILE A 362 12.51 13.59 -22.13
C ILE A 362 13.70 14.33 -21.50
N LEU A 363 14.22 13.82 -20.40
CA LEU A 363 15.37 14.41 -19.70
C LEU A 363 16.65 14.34 -20.54
N HIS A 364 16.88 13.23 -21.24
CA HIS A 364 18.04 13.05 -22.12
C HIS A 364 17.97 13.93 -23.37
N GLU A 365 16.82 13.98 -24.04
CA GLU A 365 16.60 14.82 -25.22
C GLU A 365 16.52 16.31 -24.88
N ARG A 366 16.27 16.63 -23.61
CA ARG A 366 16.11 18.00 -23.07
C ARG A 366 14.99 18.79 -23.75
N ARG A 367 14.03 18.08 -24.34
CA ARG A 367 12.85 18.65 -25.00
C ARG A 367 11.69 17.67 -25.02
N CYS A 368 10.47 18.19 -25.12
CA CYS A 368 9.27 17.41 -25.42
C CYS A 368 8.14 18.31 -25.89
N THR A 369 7.05 17.73 -26.39
CA THR A 369 5.82 18.45 -26.68
C THR A 369 4.85 18.32 -25.51
N VAL A 370 4.25 19.45 -25.10
CA VAL A 370 3.40 19.54 -23.91
C VAL A 370 2.12 20.32 -24.15
N ASP A 371 1.12 20.01 -23.34
CA ASP A 371 -0.12 20.76 -23.17
C ASP A 371 -0.06 21.54 -21.84
N ILE A 372 -0.49 22.80 -21.86
CA ILE A 372 -0.47 23.72 -20.73
C ILE A 372 -1.92 24.07 -20.36
N HIS A 373 -2.29 23.86 -19.10
CA HIS A 373 -3.63 24.14 -18.60
C HIS A 373 -3.59 24.99 -17.32
N GLN A 374 -4.64 25.79 -17.14
CA GLN A 374 -4.99 26.37 -15.84
C GLN A 374 -5.81 25.35 -15.06
N GLY A 375 -5.27 24.84 -13.95
CA GLY A 375 -5.85 23.78 -13.12
C GLY A 375 -5.43 22.36 -13.53
N LEU A 376 -6.01 21.36 -12.87
CA LEU A 376 -5.72 19.93 -13.12
C LEU A 376 -6.79 19.32 -14.06
N PRO A 377 -6.44 18.94 -15.30
CA PRO A 377 -7.42 18.42 -16.24
C PRO A 377 -7.88 17.00 -15.87
N ILE A 378 -9.20 16.74 -15.86
CA ILE A 378 -9.76 15.38 -15.71
C ILE A 378 -9.47 14.51 -16.94
N ILE A 379 -9.36 15.14 -18.11
CA ILE A 379 -9.09 14.50 -19.40
C ILE A 379 -7.91 15.24 -20.02
N HIS A 380 -6.85 14.53 -20.40
CA HIS A 380 -5.66 15.17 -20.97
C HIS A 380 -5.99 15.88 -22.29
N GLY A 381 -5.41 17.07 -22.50
CA GLY A 381 -5.62 17.90 -23.69
C GLY A 381 -6.86 18.81 -23.63
N ILE A 382 -7.65 18.79 -22.55
CA ILE A 382 -8.88 19.58 -22.41
C ILE A 382 -8.90 20.32 -21.08
N ASN A 383 -9.12 21.63 -21.12
CA ASN A 383 -9.31 22.45 -19.92
C ASN A 383 -10.78 22.43 -19.45
N ALA A 384 -10.97 22.32 -18.13
CA ALA A 384 -12.28 22.38 -17.47
C ALA A 384 -12.93 23.76 -17.55
N GLU A 385 -12.14 24.83 -17.52
CA GLU A 385 -12.63 26.21 -17.55
C GLU A 385 -12.66 26.75 -18.98
N LYS A 386 -13.85 27.11 -19.48
CA LYS A 386 -14.03 27.70 -20.82
C LYS A 386 -13.15 28.94 -21.09
N ASN A 387 -12.75 29.65 -20.04
CA ASN A 387 -11.92 30.87 -20.14
C ASN A 387 -10.52 30.70 -19.55
N GLY A 388 -10.17 29.51 -19.04
CA GLY A 388 -8.84 29.25 -18.50
C GLY A 388 -7.81 29.07 -19.62
N LEU A 389 -6.53 29.30 -19.31
CA LEU A 389 -5.46 29.04 -20.27
C LEU A 389 -5.48 27.58 -20.72
N SER A 390 -5.51 27.33 -22.02
CA SER A 390 -5.36 25.99 -22.60
C SER A 390 -4.55 26.11 -23.88
N LEU A 391 -3.32 25.58 -23.85
CA LEU A 391 -2.44 25.51 -25.01
C LEU A 391 -2.09 24.05 -25.24
N THR A 392 -2.21 23.57 -26.48
CA THR A 392 -1.84 22.20 -26.83
C THR A 392 -0.65 22.19 -27.78
N ASN A 393 0.09 21.09 -27.79
CA ASN A 393 1.23 20.86 -28.67
C ASN A 393 2.31 21.96 -28.62
N VAL A 394 2.61 22.47 -27.42
CA VAL A 394 3.65 23.47 -27.20
C VAL A 394 5.01 22.78 -27.09
N GLU A 395 6.03 23.26 -27.80
CA GLU A 395 7.39 22.76 -27.63
C GLU A 395 7.99 23.23 -26.30
N LEU A 396 8.43 22.31 -25.46
CA LEU A 396 9.22 22.60 -24.27
C LEU A 396 10.67 22.27 -24.57
N ASN A 397 11.58 23.25 -24.48
CA ASN A 397 12.98 23.10 -24.86
C ASN A 397 13.93 23.40 -23.68
N ASN A 398 15.21 23.07 -23.86
CA ASN A 398 16.29 23.37 -22.90
C ASN A 398 16.02 22.87 -21.47
N ILE A 399 15.37 21.71 -21.35
CA ILE A 399 15.07 21.09 -20.06
C ILE A 399 16.38 20.81 -19.32
N THR A 400 16.47 21.29 -18.09
CA THR A 400 17.66 21.18 -17.24
C THR A 400 17.22 20.75 -15.85
N VAL A 401 17.76 19.64 -15.36
CA VAL A 401 17.48 19.11 -14.03
C VAL A 401 18.08 20.02 -12.96
N ILE A 402 17.27 20.34 -11.94
CA ILE A 402 17.68 21.07 -10.74
C ILE A 402 17.71 20.12 -9.56
N LYS A 403 16.62 19.36 -9.34
CA LYS A 403 16.53 18.31 -8.32
C LYS A 403 15.95 17.06 -8.94
N HIS A 404 16.50 15.90 -8.62
CA HIS A 404 15.96 14.63 -9.07
C HIS A 404 16.24 13.52 -8.05
N THR A 405 15.19 13.03 -7.40
CA THR A 405 15.28 12.05 -6.32
C THR A 405 14.35 10.88 -6.56
N SER A 406 14.76 9.69 -6.12
CA SER A 406 13.97 8.47 -6.23
C SER A 406 13.00 8.37 -5.06
N LEU A 407 11.77 7.97 -5.36
CA LEU A 407 10.74 7.68 -4.37
C LEU A 407 10.47 6.18 -4.22
N ALA A 408 11.39 5.33 -4.66
CA ALA A 408 11.27 3.90 -4.38
C ALA A 408 11.40 3.63 -2.87
N PRO A 409 10.63 2.71 -2.26
CA PRO A 409 10.62 2.45 -0.83
C PRO A 409 12.01 2.27 -0.23
N ARG A 410 12.88 1.46 -0.86
CA ARG A 410 14.28 1.27 -0.42
C ARG A 410 15.14 2.54 -0.38
N HIS A 411 14.74 3.60 -1.07
CA HIS A 411 15.44 4.87 -1.14
C HIS A 411 14.85 5.93 -0.21
N LEU A 412 13.70 5.64 0.41
CA LEU A 412 13.03 6.48 1.40
C LEU A 412 13.53 6.16 2.82
N GLY A 413 13.31 7.09 3.73
CA GLY A 413 13.65 6.96 5.13
C GLY A 413 12.65 6.07 5.88
N GLN A 414 13.17 5.29 6.83
CA GLN A 414 12.37 4.46 7.73
C GLN A 414 11.51 5.30 8.70
N LYS A 415 11.87 6.57 8.93
CA LYS A 415 11.16 7.52 9.79
C LYS A 415 10.96 8.84 9.07
N TYR A 416 9.91 9.58 9.44
CA TYR A 416 9.74 10.95 8.97
C TYR A 416 10.84 11.83 9.56
N PRO A 417 11.26 12.88 8.82
CA PRO A 417 12.24 13.81 9.35
C PRO A 417 11.67 14.56 10.57
N PRO A 418 12.56 15.04 11.46
CA PRO A 418 12.15 15.73 12.69
C PRO A 418 11.55 17.12 12.44
N LEU A 419 11.86 17.73 11.29
CA LEU A 419 11.38 19.03 10.82
C LEU A 419 11.07 18.91 9.32
N MET A 420 10.21 19.78 8.79
CA MET A 420 9.77 19.71 7.39
C MET A 420 10.75 20.40 6.44
N PRO A 421 11.44 19.67 5.55
CA PRO A 421 12.39 20.21 4.58
C PRO A 421 11.74 20.60 3.23
N PHE A 422 12.26 21.62 2.57
CA PHE A 422 11.84 22.06 1.24
C PHE A 422 13.06 22.29 0.35
N PHE A 423 13.00 21.89 -0.91
CA PHE A 423 13.90 22.41 -1.93
C PHE A 423 13.59 23.87 -2.18
N LEU A 424 14.59 24.74 -2.14
CA LEU A 424 14.50 26.15 -2.52
C LEU A 424 15.23 26.37 -3.84
N TYR A 425 14.52 26.87 -4.85
CA TYR A 425 15.06 27.07 -6.19
C TYR A 425 14.45 28.31 -6.83
N GLY A 426 14.99 28.74 -7.97
CA GLY A 426 14.52 29.92 -8.69
C GLY A 426 15.67 30.82 -9.12
N ASN A 427 15.44 32.12 -9.08
CA ASN A 427 16.42 33.16 -9.35
C ASN A 427 16.21 34.33 -8.36
N ASP A 428 16.99 35.40 -8.51
CA ASP A 428 16.93 36.55 -7.58
C ASP A 428 15.58 37.29 -7.59
N LYS A 429 14.79 37.16 -8.66
CA LYS A 429 13.48 37.82 -8.80
C LYS A 429 12.32 36.96 -8.31
N GLN A 430 12.41 35.65 -8.53
CA GLN A 430 11.35 34.70 -8.22
C GLN A 430 11.96 33.44 -7.61
N GLN A 431 11.64 33.20 -6.34
CA GLN A 431 12.00 31.98 -5.61
C GLN A 431 10.78 31.09 -5.44
N HIS A 432 11.01 29.79 -5.38
CA HIS A 432 10.00 28.75 -5.30
C HIS A 432 10.44 27.68 -4.31
N ILE A 433 9.47 26.99 -3.70
CA ILE A 433 9.73 25.84 -2.84
C ILE A 433 8.90 24.63 -3.22
N ASP A 434 9.46 23.45 -2.97
CA ASP A 434 8.77 22.15 -3.07
C ASP A 434 9.21 21.23 -1.92
N HIS A 435 8.25 20.61 -1.24
CA HIS A 435 8.48 19.77 -0.06
C HIS A 435 9.36 18.56 -0.39
N VAL A 436 10.44 18.32 0.37
CA VAL A 436 11.33 17.17 0.11
C VAL A 436 10.68 15.88 0.63
N LEU A 437 10.35 14.96 -0.28
CA LEU A 437 9.62 13.74 0.04
C LEU A 437 10.58 12.63 0.53
N LEU A 438 10.76 12.53 1.84
CA LEU A 438 11.69 11.56 2.44
C LEU A 438 11.03 10.26 2.94
N LYS A 439 9.70 10.21 3.09
CA LYS A 439 8.98 9.03 3.57
C LYS A 439 7.56 8.98 3.00
N ASN A 440 7.03 7.78 2.77
CA ASN A 440 5.64 7.52 2.38
C ASN A 440 4.79 7.04 3.59
N PRO A 441 3.47 7.31 3.61
CA PRO A 441 2.76 8.29 2.77
C PRO A 441 3.21 9.73 3.06
N ASN A 442 2.85 10.71 2.21
CA ASN A 442 3.20 12.11 2.43
C ASN A 442 2.26 13.08 1.70
N ALA A 443 2.49 14.39 1.79
CA ALA A 443 1.86 15.39 0.94
C ALA A 443 2.92 16.13 0.11
N GLN A 444 2.63 16.36 -1.17
CA GLN A 444 3.38 17.33 -1.97
C GLN A 444 2.88 18.73 -1.63
N LEU A 445 3.80 19.59 -1.22
CA LEU A 445 3.52 20.98 -0.88
C LEU A 445 4.46 21.86 -1.71
N SER A 446 3.91 22.55 -2.71
CA SER A 446 4.68 23.39 -3.62
C SER A 446 4.15 24.81 -3.60
N ALA A 447 5.03 25.80 -3.50
CA ALA A 447 4.65 27.21 -3.51
C ALA A 447 5.55 28.02 -4.46
N PRO A 448 5.01 28.59 -5.54
CA PRO A 448 5.75 29.55 -6.35
C PRO A 448 5.82 30.94 -5.72
N SER A 449 6.84 31.72 -6.11
CA SER A 449 6.98 33.15 -5.78
C SER A 449 6.93 33.42 -4.27
N VAL A 450 7.68 32.64 -3.50
CA VAL A 450 7.81 32.85 -2.05
C VAL A 450 8.63 34.10 -1.77
N VAL A 451 8.35 34.78 -0.66
CA VAL A 451 9.08 35.96 -0.22
C VAL A 451 10.02 35.57 0.92
N LEU A 452 11.32 35.71 0.68
CA LEU A 452 12.37 35.46 1.68
C LEU A 452 12.76 36.77 2.37
N GLN A 453 12.73 36.76 3.71
CA GLN A 453 13.23 37.83 4.57
C GLN A 453 14.37 37.26 5.41
N VAL A 454 15.57 37.26 4.84
CA VAL A 454 16.80 36.73 5.46
C VAL A 454 17.91 37.78 5.41
N ASP A 455 18.99 37.57 6.18
CA ASP A 455 20.13 38.48 6.15
C ASP A 455 20.79 38.55 4.75
N PRO A 456 20.94 39.75 4.15
CA PRO A 456 21.33 39.92 2.74
C PRO A 456 22.71 39.38 2.35
N MET A 457 23.64 39.24 3.31
CA MET A 457 25.00 38.74 3.03
C MET A 457 25.05 37.22 2.81
N SER A 458 23.97 36.50 3.08
CA SER A 458 23.96 35.04 3.16
C SER A 458 23.41 34.33 1.92
N ILE A 459 22.70 35.03 1.03
CA ILE A 459 22.15 34.46 -0.22
C ILE A 459 22.77 35.23 -1.40
N ASN A 460 23.89 34.74 -1.92
CA ASN A 460 24.42 35.19 -3.21
C ASN A 460 23.55 34.68 -4.37
N ALA A 461 23.69 35.34 -5.53
CA ALA A 461 22.97 35.17 -6.81
C ALA A 461 23.00 33.75 -7.46
N GLU A 462 23.33 32.73 -6.69
CA GLU A 462 23.52 31.31 -7.04
C GLU A 462 22.40 30.41 -6.47
N LEU A 463 21.18 30.92 -6.24
CA LEU A 463 19.98 30.07 -6.01
C LEU A 463 19.69 29.10 -7.18
N ARG A 464 20.52 29.11 -8.23
CA ARG A 464 20.48 28.25 -9.42
C ARG A 464 20.68 26.77 -9.12
N GLU A 465 21.42 26.40 -8.06
CA GLU A 465 21.78 25.00 -7.75
C GLU A 465 20.84 24.34 -6.71
N GLY A 466 19.97 25.15 -6.11
CA GLY A 466 18.94 24.75 -5.16
C GLY A 466 19.46 24.44 -3.75
N ASP A 467 18.98 25.20 -2.76
CA ASP A 467 19.29 25.02 -1.33
C ASP A 467 18.18 24.19 -0.64
N ILE A 468 18.38 23.87 0.64
CA ILE A 468 17.36 23.26 1.52
C ILE A 468 16.86 24.30 2.51
N VAL A 469 15.55 24.51 2.53
CA VAL A 469 14.85 25.29 3.55
C VAL A 469 14.23 24.34 4.55
N ILE A 470 14.43 24.56 5.84
CA ILE A 470 13.72 23.86 6.91
C ILE A 470 12.73 24.84 7.54
N LEU A 471 11.46 24.41 7.67
CA LEU A 471 10.48 25.12 8.48
C LEU A 471 10.71 24.76 9.96
N ASN A 472 11.15 25.73 10.76
CA ASN A 472 11.65 25.48 12.11
C ASN A 472 10.56 25.01 13.09
N ASP A 473 9.31 25.39 12.83
CA ASP A 473 8.17 25.10 13.71
C ASP A 473 7.32 23.93 13.25
N ILE A 474 7.59 23.37 12.07
CA ILE A 474 6.79 22.27 11.51
C ILE A 474 7.52 20.95 11.70
N ARG A 475 7.06 20.19 12.69
CA ARG A 475 7.50 18.82 12.96
C ARG A 475 6.77 17.86 12.01
N GLU A 476 7.38 17.49 10.89
CA GLU A 476 6.73 16.63 9.89
C GLU A 476 6.22 15.32 10.50
N VAL A 477 7.00 14.66 11.36
CA VAL A 477 6.56 13.45 12.07
C VAL A 477 5.23 13.64 12.84
N ALA A 478 4.95 14.83 13.35
CA ALA A 478 3.75 15.11 14.14
C ALA A 478 2.54 15.48 13.26
N THR A 479 2.74 15.78 11.98
CA THR A 479 1.67 16.14 11.04
C THR A 479 1.28 14.98 10.13
N GLN A 480 1.94 13.84 10.22
CA GLN A 480 1.71 12.66 9.38
C GLN A 480 0.90 11.57 10.09
N PRO A 481 0.20 10.69 9.35
CA PRO A 481 -0.06 10.78 7.91
C PRO A 481 -1.23 11.74 7.62
N TYR A 482 -1.16 12.46 6.49
CA TYR A 482 -2.32 13.19 5.97
C TYR A 482 -3.38 12.25 5.41
N GLY A 483 -4.62 12.72 5.35
CA GLY A 483 -5.74 11.92 4.85
C GLY A 483 -7.09 12.64 4.91
N ARG A 484 -8.18 11.87 4.83
CA ARG A 484 -9.56 12.37 4.63
C ARG A 484 -10.05 13.46 5.59
N SER A 485 -9.53 13.49 6.82
CA SER A 485 -9.95 14.42 7.87
C SER A 485 -8.78 15.23 8.44
N HIS A 486 -7.59 15.10 7.84
CA HIS A 486 -6.36 15.72 8.32
C HIS A 486 -5.54 16.15 7.11
N HIS A 487 -5.71 17.41 6.73
CA HIS A 487 -5.06 18.02 5.58
C HIS A 487 -3.94 18.95 6.06
N PRO A 488 -2.92 19.23 5.22
CA PRO A 488 -1.84 20.16 5.53
C PRO A 488 -2.28 21.63 5.44
N ASP A 489 -3.38 22.01 6.11
CA ASP A 489 -4.01 23.34 6.03
C ASP A 489 -3.08 24.48 6.51
N PHE A 490 -2.00 24.16 7.21
CA PHE A 490 -0.98 25.14 7.60
C PHE A 490 -0.29 25.76 6.38
N PHE A 491 -0.20 25.03 5.26
CA PHE A 491 0.47 25.41 4.02
C PHE A 491 -0.52 26.09 3.06
N ALA A 492 -0.84 27.35 3.35
CA ALA A 492 -1.84 28.13 2.63
C ALA A 492 -1.30 29.51 2.18
N PRO A 493 -1.90 30.15 1.16
CA PRO A 493 -1.43 31.43 0.64
C PRO A 493 -1.22 32.50 1.73
N GLY A 494 -0.12 33.25 1.63
CA GLY A 494 0.24 34.33 2.56
C GLY A 494 0.70 33.89 3.95
N ARG A 495 0.79 32.59 4.24
CA ARG A 495 1.32 32.09 5.52
C ARG A 495 2.82 32.33 5.60
N THR A 496 3.30 32.72 6.79
CA THR A 496 4.71 33.00 7.06
C THR A 496 5.26 31.99 8.06
N PHE A 497 6.48 31.52 7.81
CA PHE A 497 7.19 30.55 8.64
C PHE A 497 8.57 31.08 9.02
N ASP A 498 9.02 30.76 10.24
CA ASP A 498 10.42 30.89 10.60
C ASP A 498 11.21 29.74 9.95
N ILE A 499 12.31 30.10 9.28
CA ILE A 499 13.08 29.18 8.45
C ILE A 499 14.57 29.20 8.75
N SER A 500 15.23 28.11 8.40
CA SER A 500 16.68 28.01 8.28
C SER A 500 17.05 27.44 6.92
N ILE A 501 18.06 28.06 6.29
CA ILE A 501 18.53 27.71 4.95
C ILE A 501 19.87 27.01 5.06
N TYR A 502 20.01 25.90 4.36
CA TYR A 502 21.22 25.08 4.30
C TYR A 502 21.60 24.83 2.84
N THR A 503 22.89 24.69 2.59
CA THR A 503 23.36 24.16 1.31
C THR A 503 22.87 22.73 1.16
N ASP A 504 22.31 22.37 0.00
CA ASP A 504 21.95 20.98 -0.28
C ASP A 504 23.23 20.12 -0.34
N PRO A 505 23.41 19.13 0.55
CA PRO A 505 24.60 18.28 0.57
C PRO A 505 24.70 17.35 -0.66
N PHE A 506 23.66 17.29 -1.50
CA PHE A 506 23.61 16.52 -2.75
C PHE A 506 23.62 17.39 -4.01
N ARG A 507 23.78 18.72 -3.90
CA ARG A 507 23.61 19.68 -5.03
C ARG A 507 24.37 19.29 -6.30
N ASP A 508 25.60 18.78 -6.17
CA ASP A 508 26.49 18.47 -7.28
C ASP A 508 26.23 17.09 -7.91
N GLN A 509 25.26 16.34 -7.38
CA GLN A 509 24.96 14.97 -7.79
C GLN A 509 23.66 14.88 -8.61
N HIS A 510 22.80 15.91 -8.58
CA HIS A 510 21.51 15.86 -9.28
C HIS A 510 21.73 15.80 -10.79
N GLY A 511 21.05 14.88 -11.45
CA GLY A 511 21.22 14.65 -12.88
C GLY A 511 20.03 13.94 -13.52
N ILE A 512 20.25 13.36 -14.69
CA ILE A 512 19.21 12.61 -15.40
C ILE A 512 18.74 11.41 -14.57
N GLU A 513 19.62 10.79 -13.81
CA GLU A 513 19.27 9.68 -12.91
C GLU A 513 18.84 10.20 -11.52
N PRO A 514 17.78 9.61 -10.92
CA PRO A 514 17.30 10.02 -9.61
C PRO A 514 18.24 9.58 -8.48
N LEU A 515 18.50 10.49 -7.54
CA LEU A 515 19.32 10.25 -6.35
C LEU A 515 18.54 9.68 -5.16
N HIS A 516 19.24 9.08 -4.21
CA HIS A 516 18.67 8.64 -2.94
C HIS A 516 19.12 9.59 -1.84
N ILE A 517 18.16 10.27 -1.21
CA ILE A 517 18.45 11.36 -0.27
C ILE A 517 17.85 11.13 1.13
N HIS A 518 17.50 9.89 1.49
CA HIS A 518 16.96 9.57 2.83
C HIS A 518 17.91 9.96 3.98
N THR A 519 19.21 10.08 3.72
CA THR A 519 20.23 10.55 4.68
C THR A 519 20.38 12.09 4.73
N LEU A 520 19.43 12.85 4.17
CA LEU A 520 19.51 14.32 4.14
C LEU A 520 19.77 14.91 5.53
N PHE A 521 18.98 14.52 6.53
CA PHE A 521 19.13 15.04 7.90
C PHE A 521 20.43 14.58 8.58
N ASP A 522 21.02 13.46 8.18
CA ASP A 522 22.31 13.00 8.71
C ASP A 522 23.48 13.85 8.20
N LYS A 523 23.30 14.50 7.05
CA LYS A 523 24.34 15.32 6.39
C LYS A 523 24.18 16.82 6.63
N LEU A 524 23.04 17.26 7.16
CA LEU A 524 22.81 18.66 7.49
C LEU A 524 23.37 18.98 8.88
N ASP A 525 24.25 19.98 8.96
CA ASP A 525 24.64 20.59 10.24
C ASP A 525 23.55 21.58 10.66
N LEU A 526 22.56 21.10 11.43
CA LEU A 526 21.41 21.90 11.88
C LEU A 526 21.81 23.07 12.80
N ASP A 527 23.01 23.05 13.37
CA ASP A 527 23.50 24.14 14.23
C ASP A 527 24.08 25.30 13.41
N GLN A 528 24.50 25.05 12.17
CA GLN A 528 25.16 26.02 11.27
C GLN A 528 24.40 26.26 9.95
N PRO A 529 23.22 26.88 9.99
CA PRO A 529 22.54 27.29 8.77
C PRO A 529 23.30 28.41 8.06
N LYS A 530 23.24 28.38 6.73
CA LYS A 530 23.74 29.45 5.85
C LYS A 530 23.02 30.77 6.12
N ALA A 531 21.71 30.71 6.36
CA ALA A 531 20.89 31.86 6.71
C ALA A 531 19.71 31.46 7.61
N ARG A 532 19.22 32.41 8.41
CA ARG A 532 17.96 32.31 9.16
C ARG A 532 17.07 33.49 8.79
N GLY A 533 15.77 33.31 8.89
CA GLY A 533 14.82 34.39 8.62
C GLY A 533 13.40 33.88 8.46
N LYS A 534 12.60 34.60 7.66
CA LYS A 534 11.21 34.26 7.40
C LYS A 534 10.95 33.95 5.94
N LEU A 535 10.04 33.02 5.69
CA LEU A 535 9.53 32.69 4.37
C LEU A 535 8.02 32.90 4.36
N THR A 536 7.51 33.68 3.42
CA THR A 536 6.07 33.87 3.22
C THR A 536 5.63 33.24 1.90
N LEU A 537 4.58 32.41 1.95
CA LEU A 537 4.02 31.77 0.75
C LEU A 537 3.32 32.81 -0.14
N GLY A 538 3.45 32.66 -1.45
CA GLY A 538 2.77 33.50 -2.44
C GLY A 538 1.26 33.28 -2.49
N ASN A 539 0.61 33.85 -3.51
CA ASN A 539 -0.84 33.75 -3.70
C ASN A 539 -1.29 32.37 -4.20
N SER A 540 -0.43 31.67 -4.93
CA SER A 540 -0.68 30.33 -5.45
C SER A 540 0.09 29.32 -4.62
N VAL A 541 -0.58 28.26 -4.20
CA VAL A 541 -0.02 27.13 -3.44
C VAL A 541 -0.64 25.85 -3.97
N TYR A 542 0.19 24.84 -4.22
CA TYR A 542 -0.25 23.50 -4.59
C TYR A 542 -0.07 22.55 -3.42
N VAL A 543 -1.14 21.80 -3.13
CA VAL A 543 -1.19 20.77 -2.10
C VAL A 543 -1.75 19.51 -2.72
N ASP A 544 -1.03 18.40 -2.59
CA ASP A 544 -1.50 17.07 -2.92
C ASP A 544 -1.12 16.05 -1.83
N ASP A 545 -2.07 15.77 -0.94
CA ASP A 545 -2.02 14.69 0.05
C ASP A 545 -2.74 13.41 -0.44
N MET A 546 -3.11 13.37 -1.71
CA MET A 546 -4.02 12.38 -2.28
C MET A 546 -3.45 11.58 -3.42
N HIS A 547 -3.23 12.20 -4.57
CA HIS A 547 -2.77 11.53 -5.77
C HIS A 547 -1.36 10.97 -5.56
N LEU A 548 -0.49 11.70 -4.84
CA LEU A 548 0.83 11.24 -4.40
C LEU A 548 0.83 9.86 -3.71
N ASN A 549 -0.19 9.59 -2.88
CA ASN A 549 -0.27 8.39 -2.04
C ASN A 549 -1.07 7.23 -2.65
N ARG A 550 -1.51 7.36 -3.90
CA ARG A 550 -2.34 6.32 -4.52
C ARG A 550 -1.52 5.17 -5.07
N ASP A 551 -2.11 3.98 -4.95
CA ASP A 551 -1.55 2.72 -5.44
C ASP A 551 -1.81 2.47 -6.94
N THR A 552 -2.73 3.23 -7.54
CA THR A 552 -3.15 3.01 -8.92
C THR A 552 -3.50 4.32 -9.64
N VAL A 553 -3.46 4.27 -10.97
CA VAL A 553 -4.00 5.28 -11.88
C VAL A 553 -4.91 4.60 -12.90
N PRO A 554 -6.01 5.24 -13.35
CA PRO A 554 -6.84 4.69 -14.40
C PRO A 554 -6.07 4.76 -15.74
N GLU A 555 -5.74 3.62 -16.33
CA GLU A 555 -5.21 3.56 -17.70
C GLU A 555 -6.34 3.48 -18.73
N LEU A 556 -7.24 4.46 -18.71
CA LEU A 556 -8.42 4.50 -19.57
C LEU A 556 -8.33 5.61 -20.60
N CYS A 557 -9.01 5.39 -21.72
CA CYS A 557 -9.13 6.37 -22.78
C CYS A 557 -10.54 6.36 -23.37
N ILE A 558 -10.91 7.52 -23.90
CA ILE A 558 -12.15 7.76 -24.63
C ILE A 558 -11.83 7.70 -26.11
N THR A 559 -12.48 6.79 -26.82
CA THR A 559 -12.36 6.62 -28.27
C THR A 559 -13.69 6.96 -28.95
N PRO A 560 -13.67 7.55 -30.17
CA PRO A 560 -14.88 7.79 -30.92
C PRO A 560 -15.40 6.47 -31.51
N LYS A 561 -16.73 6.30 -31.54
CA LYS A 561 -17.36 5.20 -32.30
C LYS A 561 -17.46 5.50 -33.80
N GLU A 562 -17.28 6.76 -34.17
CA GLU A 562 -17.20 7.23 -35.56
C GLU A 562 -15.73 7.52 -35.94
N GLN A 563 -15.44 7.64 -37.24
CA GLN A 563 -14.11 8.06 -37.68
C GLN A 563 -13.94 9.57 -37.48
N LEU A 564 -13.17 9.96 -36.45
CA LEU A 564 -12.76 11.34 -36.19
C LEU A 564 -11.24 11.46 -36.24
N THR A 565 -10.73 12.60 -36.71
CA THR A 565 -9.33 12.99 -36.46
C THR A 565 -9.13 13.35 -34.98
N ARG A 566 -7.87 13.42 -34.52
CA ARG A 566 -7.55 13.86 -33.14
C ARG A 566 -8.20 15.19 -32.77
N ASP A 567 -8.10 16.18 -33.65
CA ASP A 567 -8.64 17.53 -33.40
C ASP A 567 -10.17 17.53 -33.35
N GLN A 568 -10.82 16.76 -34.24
CA GLN A 568 -12.27 16.58 -34.22
C GLN A 568 -12.73 15.85 -32.96
N LEU A 569 -11.96 14.85 -32.50
CA LEU A 569 -12.23 14.13 -31.27
C LEU A 569 -12.09 15.05 -30.05
N LEU A 570 -11.01 15.83 -29.95
CA LEU A 570 -10.81 16.79 -28.87
C LEU A 570 -11.94 17.84 -28.83
N LEU A 571 -12.33 18.37 -29.99
CA LEU A 571 -13.45 19.31 -30.08
C LEU A 571 -14.77 18.66 -29.62
N SER A 572 -15.06 17.45 -30.11
CA SER A 572 -16.25 16.70 -29.74
C SER A 572 -16.30 16.40 -28.24
N VAL A 573 -15.20 15.92 -27.65
CA VAL A 573 -15.11 15.66 -26.21
C VAL A 573 -15.22 16.96 -25.40
N THR A 574 -14.74 18.08 -25.93
CA THR A 574 -14.90 19.40 -25.30
C THR A 574 -16.36 19.82 -25.24
N GLU A 575 -17.15 19.55 -26.29
CA GLU A 575 -18.60 19.83 -26.31
C GLU A 575 -19.36 19.04 -25.23
N ASP A 576 -18.99 17.78 -25.00
CA ASP A 576 -19.61 16.90 -24.00
C ASP A 576 -18.83 16.80 -22.67
N TYR A 577 -17.87 17.69 -22.46
CA TYR A 577 -16.92 17.60 -21.35
C TYR A 577 -17.63 17.46 -20.00
N GLN A 578 -18.67 18.25 -19.79
CA GLN A 578 -19.42 18.24 -18.53
C GLN A 578 -20.07 16.86 -18.27
N THR A 579 -20.78 16.31 -19.26
CA THR A 579 -21.43 14.99 -19.14
C THR A 579 -20.43 13.87 -18.87
N ILE A 580 -19.31 13.86 -19.62
CA ILE A 580 -18.25 12.85 -19.48
C ILE A 580 -17.60 12.93 -18.10
N THR A 581 -17.26 14.15 -17.65
CA THR A 581 -16.57 14.33 -16.37
C THR A 581 -17.49 14.11 -15.17
N GLU A 582 -18.78 14.43 -15.27
CA GLU A 582 -19.79 14.08 -14.26
C GLU A 582 -19.91 12.55 -14.11
N ASP A 583 -19.93 11.80 -15.23
CA ASP A 583 -19.95 10.33 -15.19
C ASP A 583 -18.68 9.75 -14.54
N ILE A 584 -17.51 10.18 -14.99
CA ILE A 584 -16.22 9.77 -14.42
C ILE A 584 -16.13 10.10 -12.93
N THR A 585 -16.60 11.28 -12.52
CA THR A 585 -16.61 11.71 -11.11
C THR A 585 -17.58 10.85 -10.30
N ARG A 586 -18.78 10.57 -10.82
CA ARG A 586 -19.75 9.66 -10.19
C ARG A 586 -19.14 8.28 -9.99
N VAL A 587 -18.49 7.71 -11.01
CA VAL A 587 -17.91 6.37 -10.93
C VAL A 587 -16.74 6.32 -9.95
N SER A 588 -15.81 7.28 -10.00
CA SER A 588 -14.68 7.38 -9.07
C SER A 588 -15.09 7.66 -7.62
N SER A 589 -16.26 8.28 -7.41
CA SER A 589 -16.81 8.54 -6.06
C SER A 589 -17.40 7.31 -5.38
N HIS A 590 -17.56 6.17 -6.09
CA HIS A 590 -18.04 4.94 -5.46
C HIS A 590 -17.05 4.50 -4.37
N SER A 591 -17.56 4.06 -3.22
CA SER A 591 -16.76 3.51 -2.11
C SER A 591 -15.77 2.45 -2.59
N ASN A 592 -16.23 1.62 -3.53
CA ASN A 592 -15.49 0.50 -4.06
C ASN A 592 -14.38 0.96 -5.03
N ALA A 593 -14.45 2.17 -5.61
CA ALA A 593 -13.44 2.69 -6.54
C ALA A 593 -12.12 3.02 -5.81
N LEU A 594 -12.20 3.69 -4.66
CA LEU A 594 -11.01 3.99 -3.84
C LEU A 594 -10.30 2.73 -3.31
N ALA A 595 -11.03 1.63 -3.31
CA ALA A 595 -10.69 0.33 -2.78
C ALA A 595 -10.44 -0.71 -3.90
N ALA A 596 -10.70 -0.33 -5.16
CA ALA A 596 -10.84 -1.29 -6.25
C ALA A 596 -9.49 -1.92 -6.54
N PRO A 597 -9.37 -3.25 -6.50
CA PRO A 597 -8.13 -3.90 -6.87
C PRO A 597 -7.78 -3.73 -8.35
N ASP A 598 -8.79 -3.56 -9.21
CA ASP A 598 -8.67 -3.13 -10.60
C ASP A 598 -9.63 -1.96 -10.83
N ILE A 599 -9.09 -0.74 -10.72
CA ILE A 599 -9.86 0.49 -10.91
C ILE A 599 -10.42 0.60 -12.32
N GLU A 600 -9.71 0.11 -13.35
CA GLU A 600 -10.14 0.18 -14.74
C GLU A 600 -11.40 -0.64 -14.96
N GLN A 601 -11.44 -1.86 -14.44
CA GLN A 601 -12.61 -2.73 -14.54
C GLN A 601 -13.83 -2.11 -13.85
N HIS A 602 -13.63 -1.44 -12.71
CA HIS A 602 -14.69 -0.72 -12.02
C HIS A 602 -15.26 0.41 -12.89
N PHE A 603 -14.41 1.21 -13.54
CA PHE A 603 -14.85 2.22 -14.49
C PHE A 603 -15.61 1.64 -15.67
N LEU A 604 -15.06 0.60 -16.32
CA LEU A 604 -15.67 -0.03 -17.49
C LEU A 604 -17.04 -0.62 -17.19
N GLN A 605 -17.29 -1.09 -15.97
CA GLN A 605 -18.59 -1.64 -15.56
C GLN A 605 -19.63 -0.57 -15.20
N MET A 606 -19.18 0.57 -14.68
CA MET A 606 -20.06 1.54 -14.04
C MET A 606 -20.27 2.83 -14.85
N SER A 607 -19.42 3.11 -15.83
CA SER A 607 -19.50 4.32 -16.66
C SER A 607 -20.62 4.27 -17.69
N TYR A 608 -21.22 5.44 -17.94
CA TYR A 608 -22.24 5.66 -18.96
C TYR A 608 -21.89 6.93 -19.75
N LEU A 609 -20.98 6.78 -20.72
CA LEU A 609 -20.58 7.87 -21.60
C LEU A 609 -21.63 8.11 -22.71
N PRO A 610 -21.69 9.32 -23.31
CA PRO A 610 -22.52 9.60 -24.48
C PRO A 610 -22.33 8.55 -25.60
N GLU A 611 -23.41 8.22 -26.33
CA GLU A 611 -23.43 7.08 -27.25
C GLU A 611 -22.34 7.09 -28.32
N LYS A 612 -21.87 8.27 -28.74
CA LYS A 612 -20.79 8.43 -29.74
C LYS A 612 -19.38 8.08 -29.23
N TYR A 613 -19.21 7.81 -27.93
CA TYR A 613 -17.92 7.43 -27.34
C TYR A 613 -17.92 6.01 -26.81
N ALA A 614 -16.73 5.42 -26.71
CA ALA A 614 -16.44 4.23 -25.94
C ALA A 614 -15.35 4.51 -24.90
N LEU A 615 -15.49 3.92 -23.71
CA LEU A 615 -14.44 3.88 -22.70
C LEU A 615 -13.67 2.57 -22.85
N GLN A 616 -12.35 2.64 -23.00
CA GLN A 616 -11.51 1.46 -23.26
C GLN A 616 -10.22 1.52 -22.44
N ARG A 617 -9.63 0.33 -22.18
CA ARG A 617 -8.27 0.25 -21.61
C ARG A 617 -7.27 0.77 -22.62
N THR A 618 -6.28 1.53 -22.16
CA THR A 618 -5.22 2.06 -23.02
C THR A 618 -4.44 0.92 -23.70
N SER A 619 -4.27 -0.22 -23.01
CA SER A 619 -3.62 -1.43 -23.55
C SER A 619 -4.40 -2.13 -24.67
N SER A 620 -5.69 -1.80 -24.84
CA SER A 620 -6.53 -2.37 -25.90
C SER A 620 -6.59 -1.51 -27.18
N LEU A 621 -5.88 -0.38 -27.19
CA LEU A 621 -5.81 0.49 -28.37
C LEU A 621 -5.01 -0.19 -29.49
N VAL A 622 -5.54 -0.12 -30.71
CA VAL A 622 -4.78 -0.37 -31.93
C VAL A 622 -3.95 0.88 -32.23
N GLU A 623 -2.71 0.73 -32.70
CA GLU A 623 -1.73 1.83 -32.91
C GLU A 623 -2.26 3.04 -33.72
N ALA A 624 -3.32 2.88 -34.51
CA ALA A 624 -3.92 3.92 -35.35
C ALA A 624 -5.19 4.59 -34.77
N ALA A 625 -5.65 4.21 -33.57
CA ALA A 625 -6.89 4.74 -33.01
C ALA A 625 -6.68 6.09 -32.29
N GLU A 626 -7.44 7.10 -32.68
CA GLU A 626 -7.48 8.39 -31.98
C GLU A 626 -8.15 8.23 -30.61
N ALA A 627 -7.49 8.71 -29.56
CA ALA A 627 -7.93 8.53 -28.19
C ALA A 627 -7.62 9.76 -27.32
N VAL A 628 -8.52 10.03 -26.36
CA VAL A 628 -8.30 11.03 -25.32
C VAL A 628 -8.17 10.33 -23.98
N HIS A 629 -7.05 10.53 -23.28
CA HIS A 629 -6.76 9.81 -22.05
C HIS A 629 -7.49 10.40 -20.84
N VAL A 630 -8.09 9.52 -20.03
CA VAL A 630 -8.58 9.88 -18.71
C VAL A 630 -7.37 10.16 -17.83
N SER A 631 -7.32 11.34 -17.23
CA SER A 631 -6.21 11.72 -16.37
C SER A 631 -6.30 11.03 -15.02
N ARG A 632 -5.16 10.83 -14.35
CA ARG A 632 -5.15 10.40 -12.94
C ARG A 632 -5.88 11.38 -12.00
N PHE A 633 -6.08 12.63 -12.41
CA PHE A 633 -6.82 13.63 -11.64
C PHE A 633 -8.34 13.43 -11.69
N ALA A 634 -8.83 12.58 -12.60
CA ALA A 634 -10.21 12.11 -12.64
C ALA A 634 -10.63 11.41 -11.35
N MET A 635 -9.68 10.70 -10.73
CA MET A 635 -9.87 10.07 -9.45
C MET A 635 -9.85 11.17 -8.38
N ARG A 636 -10.97 11.39 -7.69
CA ARG A 636 -11.07 12.31 -6.54
C ARG A 636 -11.35 11.53 -5.26
N GLN A 637 -11.11 12.12 -4.08
CA GLN A 637 -11.75 11.61 -2.88
C GLN A 637 -13.26 11.87 -2.95
N PRO A 638 -14.10 10.99 -2.37
CA PRO A 638 -15.49 11.30 -2.10
C PRO A 638 -15.56 12.59 -1.27
N SER A 639 -16.24 13.60 -1.80
CA SER A 639 -16.36 14.91 -1.17
C SER A 639 -17.65 15.08 -0.34
N ASP A 640 -18.50 14.05 -0.27
CA ASP A 640 -19.87 14.21 0.20
C ASP A 640 -20.13 13.80 1.67
N GLY A 641 -21.19 14.39 2.23
CA GLY A 641 -21.62 14.14 3.60
C GLY A 641 -22.08 12.70 3.86
N TYR A 642 -22.38 11.90 2.83
CA TYR A 642 -22.75 10.49 2.98
C TYR A 642 -21.55 9.61 3.37
N SER A 643 -20.35 10.00 2.96
CA SER A 643 -19.11 9.40 3.46
C SER A 643 -18.89 9.68 4.96
N ARG A 644 -19.38 10.83 5.48
CA ARG A 644 -19.43 11.10 6.94
C ARG A 644 -20.43 10.19 7.66
N VAL A 645 -21.48 9.73 6.98
CA VAL A 645 -22.45 8.77 7.53
C VAL A 645 -21.84 7.36 7.57
N MET A 646 -21.02 6.97 6.60
CA MET A 646 -20.29 5.69 6.66
C MET A 646 -19.09 5.73 7.62
N ALA A 647 -18.57 6.92 7.95
CA ALA A 647 -17.66 7.14 9.08
C ALA A 647 -18.33 6.92 10.46
N MET A 648 -19.64 6.61 10.53
CA MET A 648 -20.30 6.16 11.76
C MET A 648 -19.61 4.97 12.44
N ARG A 649 -18.78 4.18 11.73
CA ARG A 649 -17.98 3.10 12.34
C ARG A 649 -16.66 3.57 12.96
N GLN A 650 -16.07 4.69 12.50
CA GLN A 650 -15.02 5.39 13.26
C GLN A 650 -15.61 6.04 14.51
N GLY A 651 -16.86 6.52 14.41
CA GLY A 651 -17.66 7.03 15.52
C GLY A 651 -17.82 6.05 16.68
N TRP A 652 -17.66 4.73 16.47
CA TRP A 652 -17.61 3.77 17.59
C TRP A 652 -16.33 3.88 18.40
N LYS A 653 -15.17 4.04 17.77
CA LYS A 653 -13.90 4.26 18.48
C LYS A 653 -13.92 5.61 19.19
N ASP A 654 -14.46 6.65 18.55
CA ASP A 654 -14.56 7.97 19.15
C ASP A 654 -15.63 8.04 20.24
N ALA A 655 -16.76 7.33 20.10
CA ALA A 655 -17.75 7.18 21.16
C ALA A 655 -17.23 6.32 22.32
N PHE A 656 -16.44 5.29 22.05
CA PHE A 656 -15.79 4.47 23.07
C PHE A 656 -14.72 5.27 23.82
N ASN A 657 -13.88 6.02 23.10
CA ASN A 657 -12.89 6.93 23.69
C ASN A 657 -13.57 8.04 24.51
N LYS A 658 -14.67 8.61 23.99
CA LYS A 658 -15.45 9.61 24.71
C LYS A 658 -16.12 9.02 25.95
N ALA A 659 -16.68 7.81 25.86
CA ALA A 659 -17.24 7.10 27.01
C ALA A 659 -16.17 6.72 28.04
N LEU A 660 -14.96 6.36 27.59
CA LEU A 660 -13.81 6.12 28.47
C LEU A 660 -13.41 7.39 29.21
N VAL A 661 -13.27 8.50 28.48
CA VAL A 661 -12.92 9.82 29.06
C VAL A 661 -14.02 10.29 30.02
N GLU A 662 -15.29 10.17 29.65
CA GLU A 662 -16.42 10.50 30.54
C GLU A 662 -16.48 9.58 31.76
N HIS A 663 -16.11 8.31 31.62
CA HIS A 663 -16.01 7.38 32.74
C HIS A 663 -14.84 7.73 33.67
N GLU A 664 -13.65 8.02 33.15
CA GLU A 664 -12.47 8.45 33.89
C GLU A 664 -12.69 9.79 34.62
N VAL A 665 -13.37 10.73 33.97
CA VAL A 665 -13.75 12.02 34.59
C VAL A 665 -14.77 11.82 35.70
N ARG A 666 -15.69 10.85 35.58
CA ARG A 666 -16.65 10.53 36.65
C ARG A 666 -16.00 9.76 37.80
N SER A 667 -15.07 8.84 37.53
CA SER A 667 -14.36 8.09 38.57
C SER A 667 -13.28 8.89 39.30
N ALA A 668 -12.74 9.95 38.68
CA ALA A 668 -11.85 10.91 39.35
C ALA A 668 -12.56 11.94 40.24
N ASN A 669 -13.89 12.07 40.12
CA ASN A 669 -14.73 13.02 40.87
C ASN A 669 -15.60 12.35 41.96
N VAL A 670 -15.33 11.08 42.29
CA VAL A 670 -15.99 10.34 43.39
C VAL A 670 -15.00 10.09 44.52
#